data_AF-W2WJJ3-F1
#
_entry.id   AF-W2WJJ3-F1
#
_cell.length_a   1.000
_cell.length_b   1.000
_cell.length_c   1.000
_cell.angle_alpha   90.00
_cell.angle_beta   90.00
_cell.angle_gamma   90.00
#
_symmetry.space_group_name_H-M   'P 1'
#
loop_
_entity.id
_entity.type
_entity.pdbx_description
1 polymer ?
#
loop_
_entity_poly.entity_id
_entity_poly.type
_entity_poly.pdbx_seq_one_letter_code
_entity_poly.pdbx_strand_id
1 'polypeptide(L)'
;MTPRQVYPMCLRLAFLLVSVALVGTLCSAHMHVSERRHLQQQARDMFYHGYRNYMKHAYPWDELKPLSCSGRRWDRRERGDLDDVLGGFSLTLVDSLDMLAVLGDCDEFARAVKLISSSVSFDRDVTVSVFESTIRVIGGLVSAHMLASPEYFGLMDEHEYNGELLELAEDLGRRILPAFETPTGIPVHRINLQRGVLPKDRAANLTCPAAAGSLLVEMAYLSRLTGDESFEERAKQAVVAIWDRRSDLDLLGSSIDVGSGQWIYSHGGIGAGLDSFFEYLLKYHLISGDSGWLEMFNASYHAVETHVNHNDVYIEVDMNGGRNQVRARRVSALQAFWPGLQVLAGDVSGAIRTHEHMFPLWDEYGAMPELLDLAPHGKSKPGNRGTVISWARTSPLRPELIESTYHLYQATKDHKYLKMGRQMLQDIRRVSEVPCGYAAVGDIHTLDVEDRMDSYFLSETAKYLFLLFSDDNVIVPAPIRQRNATATNRTCSATVSDDKITLGSSLSCNNRTINGNSTLEHSSYVRRNRKPLKASDVVFSTEGHILMLDSHLFRHTTKQKASSASPKCENGKLQVHRRNVELEVARRGQLTPPVIPVGVAVRIGGVHVTTLVASPAKFGSQVTTPSAVEAPLLLFTPDIGEACGSIDSDRVHGKIVMVARGKCTFAEKALRLQSAGAVGIVVINSKASSSRYPNRKYSLADDARGLGQYVTIPVVLVAREDATQLHRHASLNNVQSDSGAVLIGSLSPWLY
;
A
#
# COMPACT_ATOMS: atom_id res chain seq x y z
N MET A 1 36.67 33.42 45.13
CA MET A 1 35.95 32.18 45.49
C MET A 1 36.97 31.07 45.66
N THR A 2 36.93 30.32 46.77
CA THR A 2 37.87 29.23 47.04
C THR A 2 37.62 28.03 46.09
N PRO A 3 38.63 27.19 45.80
CA PRO A 3 38.49 26.03 44.90
C PRO A 3 37.34 25.07 45.26
N ARG A 4 36.92 25.05 46.54
CA ARG A 4 35.79 24.25 47.04
C ARG A 4 34.38 24.71 46.62
N GLN A 5 34.22 25.91 46.06
CA GLN A 5 32.91 26.42 45.64
C GLN A 5 32.70 26.40 44.11
N VAL A 6 33.79 26.36 43.33
CA VAL A 6 33.73 26.38 41.85
C VAL A 6 33.34 25.01 41.29
N TYR A 7 33.86 23.94 41.88
CA TYR A 7 33.60 22.56 41.47
C TYR A 7 32.11 22.16 41.44
N PRO A 8 31.31 22.38 42.50
CA PRO A 8 29.89 22.02 42.48
C PRO A 8 29.07 22.90 41.52
N MET A 9 29.52 24.13 41.24
CA MET A 9 28.85 25.04 40.31
C MET A 9 29.09 24.62 38.85
N CYS A 10 30.32 24.25 38.51
CA CYS A 10 30.66 23.68 37.20
C CYS A 10 29.99 22.33 36.95
N LEU A 11 29.86 21.48 37.98
CA LEU A 11 29.15 20.19 37.85
C LEU A 11 27.65 20.40 37.59
N ARG A 12 27.03 21.38 38.27
CA ARG A 12 25.62 21.73 38.03
C ARG A 12 25.40 22.34 36.65
N LEU A 13 26.32 23.18 36.18
CA LEU A 13 26.24 23.75 34.84
C LEU A 13 26.44 22.68 33.75
N ALA A 14 27.37 21.74 33.96
CA ALA A 14 27.57 20.61 33.07
C ALA A 14 26.36 19.66 33.05
N PHE A 15 25.76 19.37 34.22
CA PHE A 15 24.50 18.62 34.29
C PHE A 15 23.35 19.36 33.60
N LEU A 16 23.26 20.68 33.76
CA LEU A 16 22.25 21.50 33.08
C LEU A 16 22.46 21.50 31.56
N LEU A 17 23.70 21.62 31.08
CA LEU A 17 24.03 21.56 29.66
C LEU A 17 23.80 20.18 29.07
N VAL A 18 24.12 19.10 29.80
CA VAL A 18 23.84 17.71 29.38
C VAL A 18 22.34 17.45 29.37
N SER A 19 21.59 17.94 30.35
CA SER A 19 20.12 17.79 30.40
C SER A 19 19.41 18.65 29.35
N VAL A 20 19.86 19.87 29.07
CA VAL A 20 19.36 20.70 27.95
C VAL A 20 19.73 20.06 26.61
N ALA A 21 20.92 19.47 26.47
CA ALA A 21 21.31 18.73 25.27
C ALA A 21 20.49 17.43 25.10
N LEU A 22 20.19 16.71 26.19
CA LEU A 22 19.33 15.52 26.18
C LEU A 22 17.88 15.88 25.82
N VAL A 23 17.35 16.95 26.41
CA VAL A 23 16.01 17.46 26.10
C VAL A 23 15.94 17.98 24.66
N GLY A 24 16.99 18.65 24.18
CA GLY A 24 17.10 19.10 22.79
C GLY A 24 17.18 17.96 21.77
N THR A 25 17.83 16.84 22.10
CA THR A 25 17.89 15.64 21.24
C THR A 25 16.59 14.83 21.27
N LEU A 26 15.93 14.71 22.43
CA LEU A 26 14.61 14.08 22.55
C LEU A 26 13.49 14.88 21.85
N CYS A 27 13.55 16.21 21.91
CA CYS A 27 12.59 17.10 21.24
C CYS A 27 12.76 17.13 19.71
N SER A 28 13.89 16.67 19.18
CA SER A 28 14.15 16.56 17.73
C SER A 28 13.67 15.22 17.14
N ALA A 29 13.35 14.22 17.97
CA ALA A 29 12.96 12.89 17.48
C ALA A 29 11.54 12.85 16.88
N HIS A 30 10.58 13.58 17.46
CA HIS A 30 9.18 13.53 17.08
C HIS A 30 8.73 14.82 16.38
N MET A 31 8.25 14.70 15.13
CA MET A 31 7.50 15.77 14.45
C MET A 31 6.24 16.15 15.25
N HIS A 32 6.08 17.45 15.54
CA HIS A 32 4.94 17.96 16.29
C HIS A 32 3.65 17.94 15.44
N VAL A 33 2.49 17.72 16.07
CA VAL A 33 1.19 17.63 15.37
C VAL A 33 0.89 18.89 14.53
N SER A 34 1.24 20.08 15.02
CA SER A 34 1.05 21.32 14.24
C SER A 34 1.94 21.40 13.01
N GLU A 35 3.19 20.89 13.09
CA GLU A 35 4.09 20.80 11.93
C GLU A 35 3.52 19.80 10.92
N ARG A 36 3.07 18.63 11.41
CA ARG A 36 2.46 17.60 10.57
C ARG A 36 1.24 18.13 9.81
N ARG A 37 0.29 18.78 10.49
CA ARG A 37 -0.88 19.41 9.84
C ARG A 37 -0.47 20.51 8.86
N HIS A 38 0.58 21.28 9.17
CA HIS A 38 1.10 22.28 8.23
C HIS A 38 1.63 21.62 6.95
N LEU A 39 2.37 20.52 7.06
CA LEU A 39 2.87 19.76 5.91
C LEU A 39 1.74 19.09 5.12
N GLN A 40 0.72 18.56 5.81
CA GLN A 40 -0.50 18.06 5.17
C GLN A 40 -1.19 19.16 4.35
N GLN A 41 -1.31 20.37 4.91
CA GLN A 41 -1.87 21.52 4.19
C GLN A 41 -1.02 21.92 2.99
N GLN A 42 0.32 21.89 3.11
CA GLN A 42 1.20 22.16 1.96
C GLN A 42 1.05 21.11 0.84
N ALA A 43 0.87 19.83 1.18
CA ALA A 43 0.58 18.78 0.20
C ALA A 43 -0.79 18.98 -0.47
N ARG A 44 -1.80 19.44 0.29
CA ARG A 44 -3.11 19.86 -0.25
C ARG A 44 -2.95 21.03 -1.22
N ASP A 45 -2.17 22.05 -0.86
CA ASP A 45 -1.94 23.22 -1.70
C ASP A 45 -1.19 22.85 -2.98
N MET A 46 -0.22 21.94 -2.91
CA MET A 46 0.49 21.36 -4.05
C MET A 46 -0.49 20.70 -5.04
N PHE A 47 -1.39 19.85 -4.55
CA PHE A 47 -2.43 19.25 -5.40
C PHE A 47 -3.28 20.31 -6.09
N TYR A 48 -3.86 21.26 -5.35
CA TYR A 48 -4.74 22.27 -5.95
C TYR A 48 -4.01 23.24 -6.89
N HIS A 49 -2.73 23.53 -6.66
CA HIS A 49 -1.94 24.33 -7.59
C HIS A 49 -1.79 23.63 -8.93
N GLY A 50 -1.42 22.35 -8.94
CA GLY A 50 -1.36 21.57 -10.19
C GLY A 50 -2.74 21.35 -10.82
N TYR A 51 -3.72 20.91 -10.04
CA TYR A 51 -5.08 20.60 -10.51
C TYR A 51 -5.79 21.83 -11.10
N ARG A 52 -5.81 22.97 -10.40
CA ARG A 52 -6.48 24.19 -10.90
C ARG A 52 -5.81 24.73 -12.14
N ASN A 53 -4.48 24.66 -12.24
CA ASN A 53 -3.79 25.08 -13.44
C ASN A 53 -4.02 24.12 -14.61
N TYR A 54 -4.08 22.81 -14.37
CA TYR A 54 -4.54 21.87 -15.38
C TYR A 54 -5.95 22.23 -15.89
N MET A 55 -6.91 22.43 -14.98
CA MET A 55 -8.28 22.79 -15.34
C MET A 55 -8.39 24.10 -16.11
N LYS A 56 -7.48 25.06 -15.86
CA LYS A 56 -7.47 26.37 -16.53
C LYS A 56 -6.75 26.38 -17.87
N HIS A 57 -5.63 25.65 -17.98
CA HIS A 57 -4.67 25.80 -19.08
C HIS A 57 -4.61 24.59 -20.01
N ALA A 58 -5.02 23.41 -19.53
CA ALA A 58 -4.86 22.16 -20.24
C ALA A 58 -6.18 21.42 -20.51
N TYR A 59 -7.16 21.44 -19.60
CA TYR A 59 -8.46 20.80 -19.84
C TYR A 59 -9.10 21.29 -21.16
N PRO A 60 -9.62 20.40 -22.03
CA PRO A 60 -9.84 18.96 -21.84
C PRO A 60 -8.69 18.05 -22.31
N TRP A 61 -7.51 18.59 -22.61
CA TRP A 61 -6.35 17.80 -23.01
C TRP A 61 -5.83 16.92 -21.86
N ASP A 62 -4.97 15.96 -22.20
CA ASP A 62 -4.62 14.86 -21.29
C ASP A 62 -3.71 15.30 -20.15
N GLU A 63 -2.70 16.12 -20.43
CA GLU A 63 -1.72 16.58 -19.43
C GLU A 63 -1.43 18.07 -19.54
N LEU A 64 -0.82 18.63 -18.51
CA LEU A 64 -0.39 20.03 -18.46
C LEU A 64 1.08 20.16 -18.85
N LYS A 65 1.35 21.18 -19.67
CA LYS A 65 2.68 21.73 -19.92
C LYS A 65 2.84 22.98 -19.05
N PRO A 66 3.46 22.86 -17.87
CA PRO A 66 3.39 23.86 -16.80
C PRO A 66 4.32 25.08 -17.01
N LEU A 67 5.31 25.00 -17.92
CA LEU A 67 6.15 26.15 -18.30
C LEU A 67 5.48 26.97 -19.39
N SER A 68 4.87 26.32 -20.39
CA SER A 68 4.15 27.01 -21.47
C SER A 68 2.70 27.35 -21.13
N CYS A 69 2.20 26.89 -19.97
CA CYS A 69 0.80 27.05 -19.55
C CYS A 69 -0.19 26.56 -20.63
N SER A 70 0.07 25.38 -21.18
CA SER A 70 -0.71 24.81 -22.28
C SER A 70 -1.01 23.32 -22.08
N GLY A 71 -1.96 22.76 -22.81
CA GLY A 71 -2.24 21.33 -22.77
C GLY A 71 -1.28 20.51 -23.63
N ARG A 72 -0.86 19.34 -23.13
CA ARG A 72 -0.23 18.29 -23.93
C ARG A 72 -1.32 17.43 -24.57
N ARG A 73 -1.19 17.22 -25.87
CA ARG A 73 -2.26 16.64 -26.69
C ARG A 73 -1.84 15.32 -27.33
N TRP A 74 -2.76 14.36 -27.34
CA TRP A 74 -2.59 13.06 -28.00
C TRP A 74 -2.31 13.16 -29.52
N ASP A 75 -2.78 14.22 -30.19
CA ASP A 75 -2.70 14.36 -31.65
C ASP A 75 -1.37 14.94 -32.15
N ARG A 76 -0.47 15.30 -31.24
CA ARG A 76 0.87 15.82 -31.57
C ARG A 76 2.01 14.85 -31.30
N ARG A 77 1.84 13.91 -30.36
CA ARG A 77 2.85 12.90 -29.96
C ARG A 77 4.26 13.50 -29.81
N GLU A 78 4.39 14.57 -29.04
CA GLU A 78 5.61 15.36 -28.86
C GLU A 78 6.77 14.54 -28.26
N ARG A 79 6.48 13.46 -27.51
CA ARG A 79 7.47 12.56 -26.88
C ARG A 79 7.54 11.16 -27.51
N GLY A 80 6.96 10.97 -28.69
CA GLY A 80 6.91 9.66 -29.35
C GLY A 80 6.09 8.66 -28.53
N ASP A 81 6.66 7.48 -28.26
CA ASP A 81 5.97 6.37 -27.60
C ASP A 81 5.60 6.66 -26.14
N LEU A 82 6.31 7.57 -25.47
CA LEU A 82 5.93 8.02 -24.12
C LEU A 82 4.57 8.71 -24.09
N ASP A 83 4.10 9.22 -25.24
CA ASP A 83 2.78 9.82 -25.34
C ASP A 83 1.69 8.78 -25.62
N ASP A 84 1.95 7.48 -25.73
CA ASP A 84 0.89 6.48 -25.93
C ASP A 84 -0.11 6.36 -24.77
N VAL A 85 0.24 6.90 -23.60
CA VAL A 85 -0.67 7.14 -22.47
C VAL A 85 -1.78 8.15 -22.82
N LEU A 86 -1.53 9.05 -23.79
CA LEU A 86 -2.45 10.12 -24.17
C LEU A 86 -3.50 9.60 -25.15
N GLY A 87 -4.74 9.56 -24.69
CA GLY A 87 -5.89 9.12 -25.47
C GLY A 87 -7.04 10.13 -25.46
N GLY A 88 -6.76 11.41 -25.23
CA GLY A 88 -7.70 12.53 -25.44
C GLY A 88 -8.96 12.40 -24.61
N PHE A 89 -8.82 11.78 -23.45
CA PHE A 89 -9.89 11.44 -22.51
C PHE A 89 -9.73 12.22 -21.20
N SER A 90 -9.09 13.39 -21.28
CA SER A 90 -8.79 14.25 -20.13
C SER A 90 -8.04 13.48 -19.03
N LEU A 91 -6.97 12.78 -19.41
CA LEU A 91 -6.23 11.85 -18.55
C LEU A 91 -6.01 12.38 -17.12
N THR A 92 -5.44 13.57 -16.96
CA THR A 92 -5.16 14.16 -15.63
C THR A 92 -6.44 14.34 -14.80
N LEU A 93 -7.58 14.69 -15.41
CA LEU A 93 -8.84 14.81 -14.69
C LEU A 93 -9.33 13.45 -14.20
N VAL A 94 -9.29 12.42 -15.06
CA VAL A 94 -9.71 11.06 -14.70
C VAL A 94 -8.83 10.48 -13.59
N ASP A 95 -7.51 10.62 -13.76
CA ASP A 95 -6.50 10.06 -12.87
C ASP A 95 -6.56 10.70 -11.46
N SER A 96 -6.87 12.01 -11.37
CA SER A 96 -6.92 12.74 -10.09
C SER A 96 -8.27 12.73 -9.37
N LEU A 97 -9.29 12.03 -9.88
CA LEU A 97 -10.65 12.05 -9.31
C LEU A 97 -10.68 11.59 -7.85
N ASP A 98 -10.06 10.45 -7.55
CA ASP A 98 -10.09 9.88 -6.20
C ASP A 98 -9.29 10.74 -5.19
N MET A 99 -8.32 11.53 -5.65
CA MET A 99 -7.62 12.49 -4.81
C MET A 99 -8.55 13.62 -4.33
N LEU A 100 -9.53 14.06 -5.12
CA LEU A 100 -10.55 15.01 -4.65
C LEU A 100 -11.36 14.43 -3.50
N ALA A 101 -11.68 13.13 -3.56
CA ALA A 101 -12.32 12.42 -2.47
C ALA A 101 -11.42 12.35 -1.22
N VAL A 102 -10.14 12.00 -1.37
CA VAL A 102 -9.14 12.00 -0.27
C VAL A 102 -9.07 13.35 0.43
N LEU A 103 -9.12 14.45 -0.32
CA LEU A 103 -9.11 15.81 0.21
C LEU A 103 -10.45 16.24 0.87
N GLY A 104 -11.48 15.40 0.77
CA GLY A 104 -12.83 15.68 1.27
C GLY A 104 -13.60 16.73 0.46
N ASP A 105 -13.18 17.02 -0.77
CA ASP A 105 -13.79 18.03 -1.63
C ASP A 105 -14.92 17.42 -2.47
N CYS A 106 -16.05 17.17 -1.81
CA CYS A 106 -17.19 16.48 -2.39
C CYS A 106 -17.82 17.27 -3.56
N ASP A 107 -17.83 18.61 -3.47
CA ASP A 107 -18.41 19.48 -4.50
C ASP A 107 -17.58 19.45 -5.78
N GLU A 108 -16.25 19.56 -5.64
CA GLU A 108 -15.34 19.49 -6.77
C GLU A 108 -15.29 18.08 -7.37
N PHE A 109 -15.32 17.05 -6.53
CA PHE A 109 -15.46 15.65 -6.98
C PHE A 109 -16.71 15.48 -7.84
N ALA A 110 -17.89 15.89 -7.34
CA ALA A 110 -19.15 15.80 -8.09
C ALA A 110 -19.12 16.61 -9.40
N ARG A 111 -18.47 17.78 -9.40
CA ARG A 111 -18.27 18.59 -10.61
C ARG A 111 -17.40 17.87 -11.64
N ALA A 112 -16.27 17.30 -11.20
CA ALA A 112 -15.34 16.58 -12.05
C ALA A 112 -15.97 15.31 -12.65
N VAL A 113 -16.74 14.54 -11.85
CA VAL A 113 -17.52 13.39 -12.33
C VAL A 113 -18.47 13.82 -13.46
N LYS A 114 -19.27 14.87 -13.26
CA LYS A 114 -20.20 15.38 -14.27
C LYS A 114 -19.48 15.84 -15.55
N LEU A 115 -18.31 16.48 -15.42
CA LEU A 115 -17.49 16.86 -16.57
C LEU A 115 -17.06 15.62 -17.36
N ILE A 116 -16.45 14.64 -16.70
CA ILE A 116 -15.98 13.40 -17.35
C ILE A 116 -17.13 12.68 -18.05
N SER A 117 -18.25 12.45 -17.36
CA SER A 117 -19.42 11.76 -17.92
C SER A 117 -20.00 12.47 -19.15
N SER A 118 -19.82 13.80 -19.27
CA SER A 118 -20.33 14.58 -20.41
C SER A 118 -19.34 14.76 -21.56
N SER A 119 -18.02 14.72 -21.28
CA SER A 119 -16.99 15.11 -22.26
C SER A 119 -16.09 13.98 -22.74
N VAL A 120 -15.92 12.91 -21.95
CA VAL A 120 -15.01 11.81 -22.29
C VAL A 120 -15.68 10.83 -23.23
N SER A 121 -14.97 10.42 -24.28
CA SER A 121 -15.37 9.36 -25.20
C SER A 121 -14.14 8.59 -25.66
N PHE A 122 -14.26 7.27 -25.72
CA PHE A 122 -13.23 6.37 -26.25
C PHE A 122 -13.47 6.00 -27.71
N ASP A 123 -14.55 6.48 -28.32
CA ASP A 123 -14.79 6.31 -29.75
C ASP A 123 -13.91 7.25 -30.59
N ARG A 124 -12.62 6.89 -30.68
CA ARG A 124 -11.61 7.74 -31.30
C ARG A 124 -10.55 6.96 -32.05
N ASP A 125 -10.18 7.42 -33.25
CA ASP A 125 -9.10 6.82 -34.04
C ASP A 125 -7.73 7.21 -33.46
N VAL A 126 -7.35 6.55 -32.36
CA VAL A 126 -6.07 6.74 -31.68
C VAL A 126 -5.55 5.41 -31.16
N THR A 127 -4.25 5.19 -31.31
CA THR A 127 -3.56 4.05 -30.71
C THR A 127 -3.07 4.43 -29.32
N VAL A 128 -3.47 3.69 -28.29
CA VAL A 128 -3.06 3.91 -26.90
C VAL A 128 -2.32 2.70 -26.35
N SER A 129 -1.57 2.91 -25.26
CA SER A 129 -0.99 1.82 -24.47
C SER A 129 -2.08 1.09 -23.70
N VAL A 130 -2.12 -0.24 -23.81
CA VAL A 130 -3.06 -1.11 -23.07
C VAL A 130 -2.81 -1.02 -21.56
N PHE A 131 -1.54 -1.02 -21.17
CA PHE A 131 -1.11 -0.91 -19.79
C PHE A 131 -1.55 0.41 -19.16
N GLU A 132 -1.10 1.52 -19.74
CA GLU A 132 -1.36 2.88 -19.22
C GLU A 132 -2.85 3.21 -19.17
N SER A 133 -3.60 2.81 -20.22
CA SER A 133 -5.05 3.05 -20.25
C SER A 133 -5.80 2.23 -19.19
N THR A 134 -5.29 1.05 -18.84
CA THR A 134 -5.90 0.21 -17.80
C THR A 134 -5.62 0.82 -16.43
N ILE A 135 -4.36 1.05 -16.08
CA ILE A 135 -3.98 1.45 -14.73
C ILE A 135 -4.44 2.87 -14.37
N ARG A 136 -4.48 3.81 -15.33
CA ARG A 136 -4.88 5.22 -15.08
C ARG A 136 -6.34 5.49 -15.35
N VAL A 137 -6.86 5.01 -16.48
CA VAL A 137 -8.21 5.38 -16.94
C VAL A 137 -9.24 4.42 -16.39
N ILE A 138 -9.09 3.12 -16.62
CA ILE A 138 -10.00 2.13 -16.01
C ILE A 138 -9.86 2.18 -14.49
N GLY A 139 -8.63 2.21 -13.96
CA GLY A 139 -8.38 2.36 -12.52
C GLY A 139 -9.04 3.60 -11.91
N GLY A 140 -8.83 4.77 -12.50
CA GLY A 140 -9.42 6.04 -12.03
C GLY A 140 -10.95 6.05 -12.11
N LEU A 141 -11.53 5.57 -13.22
CA LEU A 141 -12.99 5.50 -13.41
C LEU A 141 -13.65 4.51 -12.44
N VAL A 142 -13.06 3.32 -12.25
CA VAL A 142 -13.55 2.30 -11.32
C VAL A 142 -13.47 2.81 -9.87
N SER A 143 -12.34 3.38 -9.48
CA SER A 143 -12.16 3.96 -8.14
C SER A 143 -13.20 5.06 -7.88
N ALA A 144 -13.33 6.01 -8.80
CA ALA A 144 -14.29 7.09 -8.69
C ALA A 144 -15.75 6.61 -8.74
N HIS A 145 -16.07 5.57 -9.51
CA HIS A 145 -17.40 4.97 -9.50
C HIS A 145 -17.74 4.43 -8.10
N MET A 146 -16.83 3.69 -7.46
CA MET A 146 -17.07 3.17 -6.11
C MET A 146 -17.20 4.31 -5.09
N LEU A 147 -16.42 5.38 -5.24
CA LEU A 147 -16.50 6.56 -4.37
C LEU A 147 -17.80 7.35 -4.56
N ALA A 148 -18.25 7.52 -5.80
CA ALA A 148 -19.48 8.25 -6.15
C ALA A 148 -20.74 7.47 -5.78
N SER A 149 -20.76 6.16 -6.06
CA SER A 149 -21.95 5.32 -5.98
C SER A 149 -22.50 5.20 -4.55
N PRO A 150 -23.81 5.48 -4.36
CA PRO A 150 -24.49 5.28 -3.09
C PRO A 150 -24.46 3.84 -2.54
N GLU A 151 -24.28 2.86 -3.43
CA GLU A 151 -24.19 1.42 -3.11
C GLU A 151 -22.91 1.10 -2.34
N TYR A 152 -21.81 1.79 -2.67
CA TYR A 152 -20.50 1.59 -2.06
C TYR A 152 -20.22 2.71 -1.04
N PHE A 153 -19.38 3.70 -1.37
CA PHE A 153 -19.03 4.75 -0.42
C PHE A 153 -20.03 5.91 -0.42
N GLY A 154 -20.47 6.35 -1.60
CA GLY A 154 -21.53 7.34 -1.76
C GLY A 154 -21.12 8.76 -1.37
N LEU A 155 -20.22 9.36 -2.14
CA LEU A 155 -20.00 10.81 -2.11
C LEU A 155 -21.12 11.58 -2.81
N MET A 156 -21.79 10.95 -3.76
CA MET A 156 -22.90 11.52 -4.52
C MET A 156 -24.20 10.82 -4.14
N ASP A 157 -25.32 11.50 -4.38
CA ASP A 157 -26.66 10.96 -4.15
C ASP A 157 -27.15 10.11 -5.33
N GLU A 158 -28.13 9.23 -5.08
CA GLU A 158 -28.75 8.38 -6.10
C GLU A 158 -29.37 9.17 -7.26
N HIS A 159 -29.71 10.45 -7.04
CA HIS A 159 -30.23 11.34 -8.08
C HIS A 159 -29.13 12.13 -8.82
N GLU A 160 -27.89 12.09 -8.32
CA GLU A 160 -26.77 12.84 -8.90
C GLU A 160 -25.80 11.96 -9.68
N TYR A 161 -25.81 10.66 -9.44
CA TYR A 161 -24.92 9.70 -10.09
C TYR A 161 -25.66 8.39 -10.38
N ASN A 162 -25.60 7.96 -11.64
CA ASN A 162 -26.32 6.78 -12.15
C ASN A 162 -25.38 5.72 -12.74
N GLY A 163 -24.08 5.75 -12.40
CA GLY A 163 -23.11 4.74 -12.83
C GLY A 163 -22.35 5.08 -14.11
N GLU A 164 -22.44 6.32 -14.59
CA GLU A 164 -21.86 6.76 -15.87
C GLU A 164 -20.34 6.51 -15.97
N LEU A 165 -19.59 6.56 -14.86
CA LEU A 165 -18.15 6.26 -14.89
C LEU A 165 -17.87 4.76 -15.09
N LEU A 166 -18.75 3.88 -14.59
CA LEU A 166 -18.62 2.44 -14.82
C LEU A 166 -18.94 2.10 -16.28
N GLU A 167 -19.94 2.75 -16.88
CA GLU A 167 -20.24 2.61 -18.31
C GLU A 167 -19.04 3.02 -19.18
N LEU A 168 -18.36 4.13 -18.83
CA LEU A 168 -17.11 4.54 -19.47
C LEU A 168 -15.99 3.52 -19.29
N ALA A 169 -15.79 3.02 -18.07
CA ALA A 169 -14.77 2.00 -17.80
C ALA A 169 -15.03 0.71 -18.58
N GLU A 170 -16.29 0.30 -18.70
CA GLU A 170 -16.71 -0.86 -19.49
C GLU A 170 -16.47 -0.65 -20.99
N ASP A 171 -16.81 0.52 -21.55
CA ASP A 171 -16.54 0.84 -22.96
C ASP A 171 -15.04 0.76 -23.28
N LEU A 172 -14.19 1.38 -22.45
CA LEU A 172 -12.74 1.29 -22.62
C LEU A 172 -12.23 -0.15 -22.47
N GLY A 173 -12.70 -0.87 -21.45
CA GLY A 173 -12.37 -2.27 -21.24
C GLY A 173 -12.69 -3.11 -22.47
N ARG A 174 -13.89 -2.96 -23.04
CA ARG A 174 -14.33 -3.69 -24.25
C ARG A 174 -13.43 -3.38 -25.45
N ARG A 175 -12.98 -2.13 -25.60
CA ARG A 175 -12.03 -1.72 -26.65
C ARG A 175 -10.63 -2.30 -26.44
N ILE A 176 -10.25 -2.58 -25.19
CA ILE A 176 -8.94 -3.17 -24.83
C ILE A 176 -8.92 -4.70 -24.99
N LEU A 177 -10.04 -5.40 -24.76
CA LEU A 177 -10.11 -6.88 -24.82
C LEU A 177 -9.47 -7.52 -26.07
N PRO A 178 -9.59 -6.96 -27.30
CA PRO A 178 -8.94 -7.53 -28.48
C PRO A 178 -7.40 -7.59 -28.38
N ALA A 179 -6.77 -6.81 -27.50
CA ALA A 179 -5.32 -6.88 -27.29
C ALA A 179 -4.86 -8.25 -26.78
N PHE A 180 -5.72 -8.97 -26.05
CA PHE A 180 -5.47 -10.31 -25.51
C PHE A 180 -5.65 -11.42 -26.55
N GLU A 181 -6.11 -11.12 -27.76
CA GLU A 181 -6.32 -12.10 -28.84
C GLU A 181 -5.00 -12.49 -29.53
N THR A 182 -4.04 -12.92 -28.71
CA THR A 182 -2.75 -13.47 -29.15
C THR A 182 -2.73 -14.98 -28.95
N PRO A 183 -1.89 -15.74 -29.68
CA PRO A 183 -1.78 -17.19 -29.49
C PRO A 183 -1.45 -17.62 -28.05
N THR A 184 -0.79 -16.75 -27.27
CA THR A 184 -0.42 -17.04 -25.88
C THR A 184 -1.43 -16.52 -24.85
N GLY A 185 -2.36 -15.65 -25.26
CA GLY A 185 -3.23 -14.89 -24.34
C GLY A 185 -2.54 -13.70 -23.66
N ILE A 186 -1.24 -13.50 -23.89
CA ILE A 186 -0.49 -12.33 -23.39
C ILE A 186 -0.84 -11.13 -24.29
N PRO A 187 -1.30 -10.00 -23.75
CA PRO A 187 -1.77 -8.89 -24.57
C PRO A 187 -0.64 -8.17 -25.31
N VAL A 188 -0.93 -7.69 -26.53
CA VAL A 188 -0.08 -6.71 -27.22
C VAL A 188 -0.02 -5.40 -26.42
N HIS A 189 1.07 -4.65 -26.58
CA HIS A 189 1.27 -3.41 -25.84
C HIS A 189 0.34 -2.25 -26.27
N ARG A 190 -0.05 -2.20 -27.55
CA ARG A 190 -0.82 -1.08 -28.13
C ARG A 190 -2.10 -1.54 -28.78
N ILE A 191 -3.13 -0.71 -28.69
CA ILE A 191 -4.43 -0.92 -29.32
C ILE A 191 -5.02 0.39 -29.83
N ASN A 192 -5.64 0.34 -31.02
CA ASN A 192 -6.44 1.46 -31.52
C ASN A 192 -7.87 1.39 -30.99
N LEU A 193 -8.36 2.47 -30.39
CA LEU A 193 -9.65 2.46 -29.70
C LEU A 193 -10.87 2.28 -30.63
N GLN A 194 -10.74 2.56 -31.93
CA GLN A 194 -11.79 2.28 -32.93
C GLN A 194 -11.54 1.01 -33.73
N ARG A 195 -10.28 0.76 -34.10
CA ARG A 195 -9.90 -0.26 -35.08
C ARG A 195 -9.34 -1.53 -34.47
N GLY A 196 -9.19 -1.58 -33.14
CA GLY A 196 -8.55 -2.69 -32.44
C GLY A 196 -7.05 -2.75 -32.70
N VAL A 197 -6.49 -3.96 -32.71
CA VAL A 197 -5.03 -4.16 -32.90
C VAL A 197 -4.64 -3.95 -34.37
N LEU A 198 -3.88 -2.90 -34.67
CA LEU A 198 -3.42 -2.61 -36.03
C LEU A 198 -2.34 -3.60 -36.50
N PRO A 199 -2.16 -3.81 -37.82
CA PRO A 199 -1.14 -4.74 -38.35
C PRO A 199 0.28 -4.47 -37.86
N LYS A 200 0.66 -3.19 -37.75
CA LYS A 200 1.99 -2.78 -37.23
C LYS A 200 2.19 -3.16 -35.76
N ASP A 201 1.14 -3.06 -34.95
CA ASP A 201 1.20 -3.31 -33.51
C ASP A 201 1.20 -4.83 -33.26
N ARG A 202 0.48 -5.58 -34.09
CA ARG A 202 0.57 -7.04 -34.15
C ARG A 202 1.95 -7.52 -34.59
N ALA A 203 2.59 -6.83 -35.53
CA ALA A 203 3.93 -7.16 -36.02
C ALA A 203 5.04 -6.86 -35.00
N ALA A 204 4.85 -5.85 -34.13
CA ALA A 204 5.79 -5.56 -33.04
C ALA A 204 5.92 -6.75 -32.08
N ASN A 205 4.81 -7.47 -31.84
CA ASN A 205 4.73 -8.77 -31.16
C ASN A 205 5.47 -8.86 -29.81
N LEU A 206 5.71 -7.73 -29.14
CA LEU A 206 6.54 -7.62 -27.93
C LEU A 206 5.78 -6.94 -26.80
N THR A 207 6.00 -7.40 -25.58
CA THR A 207 5.54 -6.75 -24.33
C THR A 207 6.49 -7.08 -23.17
N CYS A 208 6.20 -6.57 -21.98
CA CYS A 208 6.92 -6.87 -20.75
C CYS A 208 5.96 -7.39 -19.65
N PRO A 209 6.48 -8.07 -18.60
CA PRO A 209 5.66 -8.56 -17.50
C PRO A 209 4.79 -7.49 -16.82
N ALA A 210 5.32 -6.29 -16.58
CA ALA A 210 4.55 -5.19 -16.00
C ALA A 210 3.36 -4.83 -16.91
N ALA A 211 3.61 -4.52 -18.19
CA ALA A 211 2.58 -4.08 -19.12
C ALA A 211 1.47 -5.12 -19.37
N ALA A 212 1.82 -6.41 -19.37
CA ALA A 212 0.88 -7.48 -19.65
C ALA A 212 0.23 -8.11 -18.40
N GLY A 213 0.92 -8.08 -17.25
CA GLY A 213 0.44 -8.69 -16.01
C GLY A 213 -0.22 -7.71 -15.04
N SER A 214 0.01 -6.41 -15.21
CA SER A 214 -0.52 -5.37 -14.31
C SER A 214 -1.84 -4.79 -14.81
N LEU A 215 -2.67 -5.67 -15.38
CA LEU A 215 -4.03 -5.36 -15.82
C LEU A 215 -5.07 -6.01 -14.89
N LEU A 216 -4.63 -7.00 -14.11
CA LEU A 216 -5.49 -7.94 -13.40
C LEU A 216 -6.36 -7.29 -12.32
N VAL A 217 -5.83 -6.35 -11.53
CA VAL A 217 -6.59 -5.74 -10.44
C VAL A 217 -7.77 -4.93 -10.98
N GLU A 218 -7.54 -4.00 -11.91
CA GLU A 218 -8.58 -3.16 -12.51
C GLU A 218 -9.60 -3.99 -13.27
N MET A 219 -9.13 -4.93 -14.10
CA MET A 219 -10.01 -5.80 -14.89
C MET A 219 -10.85 -6.71 -13.98
N ALA A 220 -10.33 -7.13 -12.83
CA ALA A 220 -11.11 -7.89 -11.85
C ALA A 220 -12.24 -7.06 -11.26
N TYR A 221 -11.95 -5.84 -10.78
CA TYR A 221 -13.02 -4.94 -10.32
C TYR A 221 -14.04 -4.63 -11.42
N LEU A 222 -13.59 -4.38 -12.65
CA LEU A 222 -14.47 -4.13 -13.78
C LEU A 222 -15.41 -5.32 -14.03
N SER A 223 -14.90 -6.56 -14.00
CA SER A 223 -15.74 -7.77 -14.06
C SER A 223 -16.74 -7.86 -12.92
N ARG A 224 -16.33 -7.56 -11.67
CA ARG A 224 -17.24 -7.66 -10.52
C ARG A 224 -18.34 -6.61 -10.54
N LEU A 225 -18.04 -5.42 -11.03
CA LEU A 225 -18.99 -4.30 -11.08
C LEU A 225 -19.95 -4.41 -12.27
N THR A 226 -19.48 -4.88 -13.44
CA THR A 226 -20.31 -5.01 -14.65
C THR A 226 -21.02 -6.36 -14.76
N GLY A 227 -20.49 -7.40 -14.10
CA GLY A 227 -20.93 -8.79 -14.26
C GLY A 227 -20.36 -9.50 -15.51
N ASP A 228 -19.51 -8.85 -16.31
CA ASP A 228 -18.82 -9.45 -17.45
C ASP A 228 -17.49 -10.07 -17.00
N GLU A 229 -17.44 -11.39 -16.83
CA GLU A 229 -16.26 -12.12 -16.35
C GLU A 229 -15.06 -12.08 -17.32
N SER A 230 -15.26 -11.65 -18.58
CA SER A 230 -14.22 -11.70 -19.60
C SER A 230 -13.02 -10.80 -19.31
N PHE A 231 -13.20 -9.67 -18.62
CA PHE A 231 -12.10 -8.79 -18.23
C PHE A 231 -11.13 -9.50 -17.29
N GLU A 232 -11.63 -9.98 -16.15
CA GLU A 232 -10.85 -10.71 -15.15
C GLU A 232 -10.24 -11.98 -15.72
N GLU A 233 -11.02 -12.77 -16.48
CA GLU A 233 -10.56 -14.05 -17.03
C GLU A 233 -9.35 -13.87 -17.96
N ARG A 234 -9.40 -12.91 -18.88
CA ARG A 234 -8.29 -12.66 -19.81
C ARG A 234 -7.07 -12.10 -19.11
N ALA A 235 -7.24 -11.18 -18.17
CA ALA A 235 -6.12 -10.65 -17.39
C ALA A 235 -5.44 -11.73 -16.55
N LYS A 236 -6.22 -12.64 -15.93
CA LYS A 236 -5.69 -13.81 -15.21
C LYS A 236 -4.88 -14.71 -16.11
N GLN A 237 -5.44 -15.06 -17.27
CA GLN A 237 -4.78 -15.93 -18.25
C GLN A 237 -3.43 -15.34 -18.69
N ALA A 238 -3.36 -14.02 -18.91
CA ALA A 238 -2.12 -13.34 -19.25
C ALA A 238 -1.05 -13.46 -18.15
N VAL A 239 -1.41 -13.23 -16.88
CA VAL A 239 -0.47 -13.36 -15.75
C VAL A 239 0.03 -14.79 -15.61
N VAL A 240 -0.87 -15.77 -15.68
CA VAL A 240 -0.50 -17.20 -15.62
C VAL A 240 0.39 -17.58 -16.79
N ALA A 241 0.09 -17.12 -18.01
CA ALA A 241 0.90 -17.38 -19.19
C ALA A 241 2.33 -16.83 -19.06
N ILE A 242 2.50 -15.65 -18.46
CA ILE A 242 3.82 -15.07 -18.15
C ILE A 242 4.52 -15.92 -17.08
N TRP A 243 3.82 -16.24 -16.00
CA TRP A 243 4.36 -17.00 -14.87
C TRP A 243 4.82 -18.41 -15.25
N ASP A 244 4.10 -19.09 -16.14
CA ASP A 244 4.44 -20.42 -16.64
C ASP A 244 5.72 -20.44 -17.48
N ARG A 245 6.24 -19.26 -17.85
CA ARG A 245 7.47 -19.10 -18.63
C ARG A 245 8.67 -18.63 -17.80
N ARG A 246 8.52 -18.49 -16.48
CA ARG A 246 9.64 -18.20 -15.59
C ARG A 246 10.76 -19.24 -15.73
N SER A 247 11.98 -18.86 -15.35
CA SER A 247 13.12 -19.78 -15.32
C SER A 247 13.00 -20.80 -14.18
N ASP A 248 13.90 -21.77 -14.13
CA ASP A 248 14.05 -22.70 -13.00
C ASP A 248 14.37 -21.99 -11.66
N LEU A 249 14.73 -20.70 -11.71
CA LEU A 249 14.98 -19.85 -10.55
C LEU A 249 13.75 -19.02 -10.15
N ASP A 250 12.59 -19.27 -10.75
CA ASP A 250 11.35 -18.47 -10.63
C ASP A 250 11.52 -16.99 -11.02
N LEU A 251 12.55 -16.65 -11.81
CA LEU A 251 12.77 -15.31 -12.34
C LEU A 251 12.09 -15.13 -13.71
N LEU A 252 11.74 -13.89 -14.04
CA LEU A 252 11.16 -13.50 -15.33
C LEU A 252 12.15 -12.65 -16.12
N GLY A 253 12.04 -12.69 -17.45
CA GLY A 253 12.76 -11.77 -18.34
C GLY A 253 12.04 -10.42 -18.48
N SER A 254 12.71 -9.45 -19.08
CA SER A 254 12.18 -8.09 -19.27
C SER A 254 11.34 -7.91 -20.54
N SER A 255 11.46 -8.79 -21.54
CA SER A 255 10.63 -8.71 -22.75
C SER A 255 10.29 -10.07 -23.32
N ILE A 256 9.01 -10.24 -23.65
CA ILE A 256 8.42 -11.48 -24.14
C ILE A 256 7.72 -11.24 -25.47
N ASP A 257 7.89 -12.19 -26.37
CA ASP A 257 7.16 -12.23 -27.64
C ASP A 257 5.75 -12.79 -27.42
N VAL A 258 4.69 -12.03 -27.73
CA VAL A 258 3.30 -12.42 -27.41
C VAL A 258 2.74 -13.50 -28.33
N GLY A 259 3.38 -13.75 -29.47
CA GLY A 259 2.97 -14.79 -30.41
C GLY A 259 3.52 -16.17 -30.04
N SER A 260 4.83 -16.25 -29.80
CA SER A 260 5.56 -17.47 -29.48
C SER A 260 5.66 -17.73 -27.97
N GLY A 261 5.55 -16.69 -27.16
CA GLY A 261 5.78 -16.75 -25.72
C GLY A 261 7.25 -16.97 -25.35
N GLN A 262 8.19 -16.63 -26.23
CA GLN A 262 9.63 -16.72 -25.94
C GLN A 262 10.14 -15.41 -25.33
N TRP A 263 11.04 -15.52 -24.36
CA TRP A 263 11.76 -14.35 -23.84
C TRP A 263 12.76 -13.85 -24.88
N ILE A 264 12.57 -12.61 -25.32
CA ILE A 264 13.49 -11.92 -26.23
C ILE A 264 14.63 -11.29 -25.44
N TYR A 265 14.31 -10.75 -24.27
CA TYR A 265 15.30 -10.25 -23.33
C TYR A 265 15.13 -10.93 -21.97
N SER A 266 16.19 -11.59 -21.52
CA SER A 266 16.23 -12.41 -20.30
C SER A 266 16.76 -11.67 -19.07
N HIS A 267 17.16 -10.40 -19.20
CA HIS A 267 17.57 -9.63 -18.03
C HIS A 267 16.32 -9.23 -17.23
N GLY A 268 16.42 -9.24 -15.90
CA GLY A 268 15.30 -8.95 -15.03
C GLY A 268 15.78 -8.40 -13.68
N GLY A 269 14.85 -7.75 -12.99
CA GLY A 269 15.04 -7.16 -11.67
C GLY A 269 13.70 -6.73 -11.12
N ILE A 270 13.70 -5.80 -10.17
CA ILE A 270 12.49 -5.20 -9.59
C ILE A 270 12.14 -3.85 -10.22
N GLY A 271 12.83 -3.44 -11.29
CA GLY A 271 12.62 -2.14 -11.92
C GLY A 271 11.64 -2.19 -13.09
N ALA A 272 11.75 -1.16 -13.93
CA ALA A 272 10.94 -0.95 -15.13
C ALA A 272 10.66 -2.25 -15.90
N GLY A 273 9.39 -2.54 -16.13
CA GLY A 273 8.95 -3.67 -16.94
C GLY A 273 8.69 -4.97 -16.16
N LEU A 274 9.03 -5.02 -14.86
CA LEU A 274 8.70 -6.14 -13.98
C LEU A 274 8.06 -5.71 -12.64
N ASP A 275 8.43 -4.54 -12.12
CA ASP A 275 7.86 -3.88 -10.93
C ASP A 275 6.41 -4.29 -10.56
N SER A 276 5.42 -3.75 -11.25
CA SER A 276 4.01 -3.87 -10.88
C SER A 276 3.44 -5.28 -11.11
N PHE A 277 4.15 -6.15 -11.83
CA PHE A 277 3.80 -7.58 -11.92
C PHE A 277 3.82 -8.22 -10.54
N PHE A 278 4.88 -7.99 -9.75
CA PHE A 278 5.00 -8.55 -8.40
C PHE A 278 3.93 -7.99 -7.48
N GLU A 279 3.65 -6.70 -7.61
CA GLU A 279 2.63 -6.01 -6.84
C GLU A 279 1.24 -6.64 -7.07
N TYR A 280 0.89 -6.92 -8.33
CA TYR A 280 -0.44 -7.45 -8.68
C TYR A 280 -0.65 -8.88 -8.20
N LEU A 281 0.41 -9.70 -8.09
CA LEU A 281 0.28 -11.02 -7.47
C LEU A 281 -0.19 -10.90 -6.01
N LEU A 282 0.40 -9.98 -5.24
CA LEU A 282 0.02 -9.77 -3.85
C LEU A 282 -1.32 -9.04 -3.73
N LYS A 283 -1.52 -7.94 -4.45
CA LYS A 283 -2.75 -7.13 -4.38
C LYS A 283 -3.96 -7.93 -4.86
N TYR A 284 -3.82 -8.75 -5.90
CA TYR A 284 -4.89 -9.63 -6.34
C TYR A 284 -5.24 -10.69 -5.30
N HIS A 285 -4.25 -11.26 -4.59
CA HIS A 285 -4.52 -12.11 -3.42
C HIS A 285 -5.33 -11.38 -2.34
N LEU A 286 -4.97 -10.13 -2.02
CA LEU A 286 -5.66 -9.35 -0.99
C LEU A 286 -7.14 -9.11 -1.32
N ILE A 287 -7.47 -8.79 -2.58
CA ILE A 287 -8.86 -8.52 -2.98
C ILE A 287 -9.67 -9.81 -3.19
N SER A 288 -9.06 -10.88 -3.71
CA SER A 288 -9.77 -12.11 -4.08
C SER A 288 -9.79 -13.18 -2.98
N GLY A 289 -8.83 -13.15 -2.05
CA GLY A 289 -8.61 -14.21 -1.06
C GLY A 289 -8.02 -15.50 -1.62
N ASP A 290 -7.70 -15.57 -2.92
CA ASP A 290 -7.18 -16.77 -3.57
C ASP A 290 -5.69 -16.96 -3.25
N SER A 291 -5.37 -18.07 -2.57
CA SER A 291 -4.01 -18.36 -2.10
C SER A 291 -3.04 -18.70 -3.22
N GLY A 292 -3.50 -19.10 -4.41
CA GLY A 292 -2.63 -19.41 -5.54
C GLY A 292 -1.78 -18.21 -5.97
N TRP A 293 -2.35 -17.00 -5.90
CA TRP A 293 -1.66 -15.75 -6.21
C TRP A 293 -0.62 -15.39 -5.15
N LEU A 294 -0.92 -15.66 -3.88
CA LEU A 294 0.05 -15.53 -2.80
C LEU A 294 1.21 -16.52 -2.95
N GLU A 295 0.95 -17.73 -3.45
CA GLU A 295 2.02 -18.71 -3.75
C GLU A 295 2.94 -18.21 -4.87
N MET A 296 2.37 -17.68 -5.96
CA MET A 296 3.13 -17.05 -7.05
C MET A 296 3.94 -15.83 -6.55
N PHE A 297 3.32 -14.97 -5.74
CA PHE A 297 4.02 -13.84 -5.12
C PHE A 297 5.18 -14.31 -4.24
N ASN A 298 4.97 -15.27 -3.34
CA ASN A 298 6.01 -15.75 -2.46
C ASN A 298 7.18 -16.40 -3.21
N ALA A 299 6.90 -17.14 -4.28
CA ALA A 299 7.94 -17.73 -5.13
C ALA A 299 8.76 -16.64 -5.83
N SER A 300 8.11 -15.66 -6.46
CA SER A 300 8.78 -14.54 -7.12
C SER A 300 9.56 -13.64 -6.14
N TYR A 301 8.99 -13.30 -4.99
CA TYR A 301 9.66 -12.55 -3.93
C TYR A 301 10.91 -13.27 -3.44
N HIS A 302 10.81 -14.58 -3.17
CA HIS A 302 11.96 -15.39 -2.76
C HIS A 302 13.06 -15.43 -3.83
N ALA A 303 12.68 -15.55 -5.11
CA ALA A 303 13.63 -15.51 -6.23
C ALA A 303 14.37 -14.17 -6.30
N VAL A 304 13.64 -13.06 -6.16
CA VAL A 304 14.19 -11.71 -6.11
C VAL A 304 15.15 -11.54 -4.93
N GLU A 305 14.75 -11.91 -3.71
CA GLU A 305 15.61 -11.83 -2.52
C GLU A 305 16.87 -12.71 -2.62
N THR A 306 16.79 -13.84 -3.32
CA THR A 306 17.93 -14.75 -3.48
C THR A 306 18.90 -14.27 -4.57
N HIS A 307 18.36 -13.87 -5.71
CA HIS A 307 19.14 -13.70 -6.93
C HIS A 307 19.36 -12.24 -7.33
N VAL A 308 18.44 -11.33 -7.01
CA VAL A 308 18.45 -9.92 -7.42
C VAL A 308 19.01 -9.04 -6.29
N ASN A 309 18.66 -9.33 -5.03
CA ASN A 309 19.13 -8.58 -3.85
C ASN A 309 20.64 -8.78 -3.59
N HIS A 310 21.43 -7.71 -3.71
CA HIS A 310 22.85 -7.66 -3.42
C HIS A 310 23.18 -6.71 -2.27
N ASN A 311 22.99 -7.19 -1.03
CA ASN A 311 23.17 -6.41 0.20
C ASN A 311 22.18 -5.25 0.29
N ASP A 312 20.89 -5.58 0.23
CA ASP A 312 19.74 -4.67 0.29
C ASP A 312 19.69 -3.66 -0.88
N VAL A 313 20.45 -3.93 -1.96
CA VAL A 313 20.42 -3.21 -3.23
C VAL A 313 20.08 -4.18 -4.36
N TYR A 314 19.03 -3.88 -5.12
CA TYR A 314 18.49 -4.79 -6.12
C TYR A 314 19.00 -4.42 -7.51
N ILE A 315 19.77 -5.33 -8.12
CA ILE A 315 20.43 -5.11 -9.41
C ILE A 315 19.88 -6.06 -10.48
N GLU A 316 20.11 -5.73 -11.75
CA GLU A 316 19.62 -6.55 -12.85
C GLU A 316 20.49 -7.79 -13.08
N VAL A 317 19.83 -8.95 -13.21
CA VAL A 317 20.45 -10.26 -13.43
C VAL A 317 19.82 -10.96 -14.62
N ASP A 318 20.50 -11.96 -15.17
CA ASP A 318 19.87 -12.86 -16.13
C ASP A 318 18.87 -13.78 -15.42
N MET A 319 17.69 -13.99 -15.99
CA MET A 319 16.67 -14.85 -15.39
C MET A 319 17.13 -16.30 -15.18
N ASN A 320 18.01 -16.83 -16.04
CA ASN A 320 18.49 -18.21 -15.95
C ASN A 320 19.75 -18.34 -15.09
N GLY A 321 20.59 -17.31 -15.05
CA GLY A 321 21.82 -17.29 -14.25
C GLY A 321 21.68 -16.71 -12.85
N GLY A 322 20.63 -15.91 -12.61
CA GLY A 322 20.37 -15.20 -11.37
C GLY A 322 21.59 -14.44 -10.86
N ARG A 323 21.83 -14.51 -9.53
CA ARG A 323 22.97 -13.89 -8.85
C ARG A 323 24.34 -14.12 -9.51
N ASN A 324 24.52 -15.25 -10.19
CA ASN A 324 25.79 -15.63 -10.80
C ASN A 324 26.02 -14.97 -12.17
N GLN A 325 25.00 -14.30 -12.72
CA GLN A 325 25.05 -13.65 -14.02
C GLN A 325 24.41 -12.25 -13.95
N VAL A 326 25.12 -11.35 -13.28
CA VAL A 326 24.75 -9.93 -13.21
C VAL A 326 24.82 -9.29 -14.61
N ARG A 327 23.75 -8.60 -15.00
CA ARG A 327 23.64 -7.91 -16.29
C ARG A 327 23.98 -6.43 -16.16
N ALA A 328 23.41 -5.76 -15.16
CA ALA A 328 23.71 -4.37 -14.86
C ALA A 328 23.63 -4.11 -13.35
N ARG A 329 24.51 -3.26 -12.83
CA ARG A 329 24.46 -2.78 -11.45
C ARG A 329 23.84 -1.39 -11.43
N ARG A 330 22.52 -1.33 -11.60
CA ARG A 330 21.76 -0.09 -11.69
C ARG A 330 20.71 0.01 -10.62
N VAL A 331 20.41 1.24 -10.22
CA VAL A 331 19.23 1.58 -9.44
C VAL A 331 18.33 2.48 -10.28
N SER A 332 17.03 2.22 -10.28
CA SER A 332 16.03 3.08 -10.91
C SER A 332 15.12 3.73 -9.87
N ALA A 333 14.61 4.93 -10.16
CA ALA A 333 13.54 5.56 -9.37
C ALA A 333 12.34 4.61 -9.18
N LEU A 334 11.96 3.88 -10.23
CA LEU A 334 10.82 2.95 -10.20
C LEU A 334 11.01 1.79 -9.22
N GLN A 335 12.25 1.38 -8.94
CA GLN A 335 12.51 0.33 -7.93
C GLN A 335 12.15 0.79 -6.51
N ALA A 336 11.95 2.09 -6.29
CA ALA A 336 11.62 2.64 -4.98
C ALA A 336 10.21 2.24 -4.50
N PHE A 337 9.40 1.52 -5.29
CA PHE A 337 8.12 0.95 -4.86
C PHE A 337 8.31 -0.28 -3.95
N TRP A 338 9.46 -0.97 -4.12
CA TRP A 338 9.72 -2.26 -3.51
C TRP A 338 9.64 -2.25 -1.98
N PRO A 339 10.19 -1.25 -1.25
CA PRO A 339 9.98 -1.15 0.19
C PRO A 339 8.49 -1.11 0.59
N GLY A 340 7.64 -0.41 -0.16
CA GLY A 340 6.19 -0.38 0.05
C GLY A 340 5.57 -1.76 -0.13
N LEU A 341 5.97 -2.48 -1.19
CA LEU A 341 5.55 -3.86 -1.41
C LEU A 341 6.06 -4.82 -0.32
N GLN A 342 7.30 -4.63 0.16
CA GLN A 342 7.87 -5.38 1.27
C GLN A 342 7.07 -5.16 2.56
N VAL A 343 6.66 -3.92 2.87
CA VAL A 343 5.76 -3.64 3.99
C VAL A 343 4.45 -4.40 3.83
N LEU A 344 3.82 -4.35 2.65
CA LEU A 344 2.55 -5.03 2.37
C LEU A 344 2.67 -6.56 2.49
N ALA A 345 3.80 -7.12 2.08
CA ALA A 345 4.14 -8.54 2.23
C ALA A 345 4.47 -8.94 3.68
N GLY A 346 4.69 -7.96 4.55
CA GLY A 346 5.04 -8.13 5.96
C GLY A 346 6.54 -8.19 6.25
N ASP A 347 7.41 -7.93 5.28
CA ASP A 347 8.87 -7.79 5.45
C ASP A 347 9.26 -6.33 5.73
N VAL A 348 8.80 -5.80 6.88
CA VAL A 348 9.09 -4.42 7.28
C VAL A 348 10.59 -4.20 7.51
N SER A 349 11.30 -5.20 8.03
CA SER A 349 12.75 -5.12 8.24
C SER A 349 13.51 -5.04 6.92
N GLY A 350 13.11 -5.81 5.90
CA GLY A 350 13.63 -5.68 4.54
C GLY A 350 13.33 -4.30 3.96
N ALA A 351 12.08 -3.84 4.07
CA ALA A 351 11.65 -2.52 3.62
C ALA A 351 12.49 -1.38 4.21
N ILE A 352 12.79 -1.41 5.52
CA ILE A 352 13.65 -0.42 6.18
C ILE A 352 15.03 -0.38 5.53
N ARG A 353 15.67 -1.54 5.33
CA ARG A 353 17.03 -1.60 4.76
C ARG A 353 17.06 -1.15 3.31
N THR A 354 16.11 -1.60 2.50
CA THR A 354 15.99 -1.19 1.09
C THR A 354 15.78 0.33 0.99
N HIS A 355 14.87 0.88 1.79
CA HIS A 355 14.58 2.32 1.79
C HIS A 355 15.79 3.16 2.25
N GLU A 356 16.55 2.69 3.25
CA GLU A 356 17.78 3.32 3.72
C GLU A 356 18.88 3.40 2.65
N HIS A 357 18.83 2.54 1.61
CA HIS A 357 19.69 2.64 0.43
C HIS A 357 19.17 3.60 -0.63
N MET A 358 17.85 3.79 -0.73
CA MET A 358 17.20 4.60 -1.77
C MET A 358 17.07 6.09 -1.38
N PHE A 359 16.62 6.39 -0.17
CA PHE A 359 16.41 7.78 0.28
C PHE A 359 17.65 8.66 0.19
N PRO A 360 18.88 8.19 0.48
CA PRO A 360 20.07 9.03 0.35
C PRO A 360 20.38 9.48 -1.09
N LEU A 361 19.81 8.82 -2.11
CA LEU A 361 19.89 9.30 -3.49
C LEU A 361 19.04 10.57 -3.67
N TRP A 362 17.82 10.59 -3.12
CA TRP A 362 17.02 11.81 -3.10
C TRP A 362 17.74 12.93 -2.35
N ASP A 363 18.27 12.65 -1.15
CA ASP A 363 18.97 13.62 -0.30
C ASP A 363 20.20 14.24 -1.00
N GLU A 364 20.91 13.45 -1.82
CA GLU A 364 22.08 13.90 -2.56
C GLU A 364 21.73 14.80 -3.75
N TYR A 365 20.70 14.45 -4.52
CA TYR A 365 20.38 15.13 -5.77
C TYR A 365 19.26 16.19 -5.62
N GLY A 366 18.47 16.15 -4.55
CA GLY A 366 17.27 16.99 -4.38
C GLY A 366 16.06 16.54 -5.20
N ALA A 367 16.17 15.42 -5.91
CA ALA A 367 15.10 14.66 -6.55
C ALA A 367 15.61 13.23 -6.80
N MET A 368 14.73 12.27 -7.09
CA MET A 368 15.16 10.88 -7.36
C MET A 368 15.75 10.76 -8.78
N PRO A 369 17.00 10.28 -8.96
CA PRO A 369 17.53 9.99 -10.29
C PRO A 369 16.73 8.86 -10.96
N GLU A 370 16.34 9.03 -12.23
CA GLU A 370 15.57 8.00 -12.95
C GLU A 370 16.34 6.69 -13.08
N LEU A 371 17.64 6.78 -13.42
CA LEU A 371 18.58 5.65 -13.47
C LEU A 371 19.99 6.05 -13.05
N LEU A 372 20.56 5.26 -12.14
CA LEU A 372 21.91 5.42 -11.59
C LEU A 372 22.73 4.14 -11.80
N ASP A 373 23.88 4.24 -12.47
CA ASP A 373 24.88 3.17 -12.50
C ASP A 373 25.64 3.17 -11.17
N LEU A 374 25.54 2.09 -10.41
CA LEU A 374 26.20 1.96 -9.10
C LEU A 374 27.72 1.85 -9.25
N ALA A 375 28.45 2.50 -8.35
CA ALA A 375 29.90 2.36 -8.29
C ALA A 375 30.32 0.89 -8.06
N PRO A 376 31.41 0.40 -8.70
CA PRO A 376 31.91 -0.96 -8.46
C PRO A 376 32.22 -1.20 -6.98
N HIS A 377 31.81 -2.36 -6.44
CA HIS A 377 32.07 -2.72 -5.05
C HIS A 377 33.56 -2.60 -4.68
N GLY A 378 33.84 -1.99 -3.53
CA GLY A 378 35.21 -1.83 -3.01
C GLY A 378 36.00 -0.65 -3.59
N LYS A 379 35.40 0.15 -4.50
CA LYS A 379 36.02 1.38 -5.06
C LYS A 379 35.18 2.64 -4.88
N SER A 380 34.04 2.56 -4.19
CA SER A 380 33.22 3.72 -3.84
C SER A 380 34.01 4.63 -2.89
N LYS A 381 34.36 5.83 -3.34
CA LYS A 381 34.82 6.87 -2.41
C LYS A 381 33.66 7.23 -1.47
N PRO A 382 33.92 7.63 -0.21
CA PRO A 382 32.88 8.22 0.63
C PRO A 382 32.18 9.35 -0.15
N GLY A 383 30.86 9.26 -0.32
CA GLY A 383 30.07 10.23 -1.09
C GLY A 383 29.98 9.97 -2.60
N ASN A 384 30.46 8.84 -3.14
CA ASN A 384 30.23 8.46 -4.54
C ASN A 384 29.48 7.12 -4.62
N ARG A 385 28.15 7.19 -4.76
CA ARG A 385 27.24 6.02 -4.84
C ARG A 385 27.14 5.47 -6.27
N GLY A 386 27.45 6.27 -7.27
CA GLY A 386 27.28 5.93 -8.67
C GLY A 386 27.28 7.17 -9.56
N THR A 387 26.99 6.96 -10.84
CA THR A 387 26.83 8.03 -11.82
C THR A 387 25.45 7.94 -12.46
N VAL A 388 24.74 9.06 -12.55
CA VAL A 388 23.47 9.12 -13.29
C VAL A 388 23.74 8.82 -14.75
N ILE A 389 22.92 7.97 -15.35
CA ILE A 389 23.07 7.61 -16.76
C ILE A 389 22.75 8.85 -17.62
N SER A 390 23.63 9.18 -18.57
CA SER A 390 23.58 10.46 -19.30
C SER A 390 22.26 10.74 -20.03
N TRP A 391 21.59 9.70 -20.55
CA TRP A 391 20.30 9.82 -21.22
C TRP A 391 19.10 9.75 -20.26
N ALA A 392 19.30 9.36 -18.99
CA ALA A 392 18.29 9.23 -17.94
C ALA A 392 18.47 10.32 -16.86
N ARG A 393 18.83 11.53 -17.29
CA ARG A 393 19.07 12.68 -16.41
C ARG A 393 17.80 13.35 -15.89
N THR A 394 16.62 12.93 -16.35
CA THR A 394 15.35 13.50 -15.91
C THR A 394 14.94 12.93 -14.55
N SER A 395 14.07 13.66 -13.84
CA SER A 395 13.32 13.15 -12.68
C SER A 395 11.88 13.64 -12.79
N PRO A 396 10.96 12.81 -13.30
CA PRO A 396 9.64 13.26 -13.72
C PRO A 396 8.62 13.27 -12.57
N LEU A 397 9.03 13.64 -11.35
CA LEU A 397 8.14 13.74 -10.17
C LEU A 397 7.51 12.39 -9.74
N ARG A 398 8.30 11.33 -9.89
CA ARG A 398 8.02 9.92 -9.57
C ARG A 398 7.49 9.71 -8.14
N PRO A 399 6.44 8.89 -7.94
CA PRO A 399 5.80 8.71 -6.62
C PRO A 399 6.44 7.63 -5.73
N GLU A 400 7.21 6.69 -6.28
CA GLU A 400 7.41 5.38 -5.65
C GLU A 400 8.20 5.46 -4.32
N LEU A 401 9.17 6.37 -4.22
CA LEU A 401 9.90 6.59 -2.96
C LEU A 401 9.00 7.20 -1.88
N ILE A 402 8.08 8.07 -2.28
CA ILE A 402 7.11 8.72 -1.38
C ILE A 402 6.07 7.70 -0.92
N GLU A 403 5.57 6.85 -1.83
CA GLU A 403 4.69 5.72 -1.51
C GLU A 403 5.33 4.80 -0.48
N SER A 404 6.57 4.35 -0.72
CA SER A 404 7.32 3.52 0.22
C SER A 404 7.52 4.20 1.58
N THR A 405 7.78 5.51 1.58
CA THR A 405 7.91 6.31 2.81
C THR A 405 6.58 6.35 3.57
N TYR A 406 5.46 6.47 2.87
CA TYR A 406 4.11 6.38 3.43
C TYR A 406 3.87 5.02 4.07
N HIS A 407 4.08 3.92 3.35
CA HIS A 407 3.87 2.57 3.88
C HIS A 407 4.76 2.26 5.09
N LEU A 408 6.04 2.66 5.04
CA LEU A 408 6.96 2.49 6.17
C LEU A 408 6.53 3.31 7.40
N TYR A 409 6.07 4.54 7.21
CA TYR A 409 5.48 5.30 8.30
C TYR A 409 4.24 4.62 8.86
N GLN A 410 3.34 4.11 8.00
CA GLN A 410 2.13 3.43 8.47
C GLN A 410 2.45 2.19 9.31
N ALA A 411 3.44 1.40 8.91
CA ALA A 411 3.83 0.17 9.60
C ALA A 411 4.63 0.41 10.89
N THR A 412 5.49 1.42 10.92
CA THR A 412 6.43 1.64 12.04
C THR A 412 6.00 2.76 12.99
N LYS A 413 5.20 3.70 12.49
CA LYS A 413 4.91 5.00 13.09
C LYS A 413 6.16 5.80 13.47
N ASP A 414 7.31 5.51 12.85
CA ASP A 414 8.57 6.21 13.09
C ASP A 414 8.58 7.58 12.38
N HIS A 415 8.73 8.65 13.17
CA HIS A 415 8.73 10.02 12.67
C HIS A 415 9.94 10.33 11.76
N LYS A 416 10.93 9.45 11.63
CA LYS A 416 11.98 9.58 10.60
C LYS A 416 11.38 9.65 9.20
N TYR A 417 10.36 8.85 8.92
CA TYR A 417 9.68 8.84 7.62
C TYR A 417 8.87 10.11 7.37
N LEU A 418 8.29 10.70 8.42
CA LEU A 418 7.66 12.02 8.31
C LEU A 418 8.68 13.11 7.96
N LYS A 419 9.89 13.05 8.54
CA LYS A 419 10.96 14.02 8.24
C LYS A 419 11.50 13.84 6.81
N MET A 420 11.64 12.60 6.36
CA MET A 420 11.98 12.26 4.97
C MET A 420 10.91 12.78 4.00
N GLY A 421 9.63 12.54 4.30
CA GLY A 421 8.51 13.11 3.55
C GLY A 421 8.51 14.63 3.51
N ARG A 422 8.84 15.29 4.63
CA ARG A 422 8.94 16.75 4.71
C ARG A 422 10.00 17.27 3.75
N GLN A 423 11.15 16.61 3.71
CA GLN A 423 12.23 16.97 2.79
C GLN A 423 11.80 16.80 1.34
N MET A 424 11.23 15.66 0.96
CA MET A 424 10.74 15.43 -0.41
C MET A 424 9.68 16.46 -0.82
N LEU A 425 8.72 16.77 0.05
CA LEU A 425 7.72 17.83 -0.18
C LEU A 425 8.37 19.19 -0.43
N GLN A 426 9.33 19.57 0.41
CA GLN A 426 10.01 20.87 0.31
C GLN A 426 10.90 20.96 -0.93
N ASP A 427 11.57 19.87 -1.31
CA ASP A 427 12.40 19.81 -2.51
C ASP A 427 11.55 19.95 -3.77
N ILE A 428 10.43 19.22 -3.89
CA ILE A 428 9.49 19.35 -5.02
C ILE A 428 8.99 20.79 -5.13
N ARG A 429 8.57 21.41 -4.02
CA ARG A 429 8.10 22.79 -4.02
C ARG A 429 9.19 23.79 -4.41
N ARG A 430 10.41 23.58 -3.95
CA ARG A 430 11.54 24.48 -4.23
C ARG A 430 12.01 24.38 -5.68
N VAL A 431 12.01 23.19 -6.26
CA VAL A 431 12.59 22.92 -7.59
C VAL A 431 11.55 22.98 -8.69
N SER A 432 10.39 22.35 -8.47
CA SER A 432 9.44 22.03 -9.52
C SER A 432 8.21 22.92 -9.55
N GLU A 433 7.91 23.71 -8.50
CA GLU A 433 6.76 24.62 -8.48
C GLU A 433 6.98 25.78 -9.45
N VAL A 434 6.10 25.89 -10.46
CA VAL A 434 6.11 26.94 -11.49
C VAL A 434 4.73 27.61 -11.57
N PRO A 435 4.58 28.80 -12.19
CA PRO A 435 3.33 29.56 -12.12
C PRO A 435 2.08 28.78 -12.56
N CYS A 436 2.21 27.88 -13.54
CA CYS A 436 1.12 27.10 -14.09
C CYS A 436 1.14 25.62 -13.66
N GLY A 437 1.79 25.24 -12.56
CA GLY A 437 1.74 23.86 -12.04
C GLY A 437 3.07 23.38 -11.47
N TYR A 438 3.39 22.10 -11.66
CA TYR A 438 4.67 21.51 -11.27
C TYR A 438 5.39 20.92 -12.48
N ALA A 439 6.64 21.32 -12.68
CA ALA A 439 7.47 20.90 -13.81
C ALA A 439 8.44 19.79 -13.40
N ALA A 440 8.50 18.73 -14.21
CA ALA A 440 9.50 17.67 -14.09
C ALA A 440 10.92 18.25 -14.14
N VAL A 441 11.86 17.63 -13.43
CA VAL A 441 13.28 17.98 -13.56
C VAL A 441 13.79 17.39 -14.88
N GLY A 442 14.28 18.25 -15.77
CA GLY A 442 14.86 17.86 -17.06
C GLY A 442 16.33 17.45 -16.96
N ASP A 443 17.05 17.99 -15.97
CA ASP A 443 18.44 17.61 -15.68
C ASP A 443 18.70 17.59 -14.16
N ILE A 444 18.93 16.40 -13.62
CA ILE A 444 19.11 16.15 -12.19
C ILE A 444 20.36 16.81 -11.59
N HIS A 445 21.34 17.18 -12.42
CA HIS A 445 22.57 17.81 -11.94
C HIS A 445 22.43 19.32 -11.78
N THR A 446 21.65 19.97 -12.65
CA THR A 446 21.40 21.42 -12.60
C THR A 446 20.09 21.74 -11.88
N LEU A 447 19.19 20.76 -11.77
CA LEU A 447 17.81 20.91 -11.34
C LEU A 447 16.99 21.82 -12.26
N ASP A 448 17.43 21.98 -13.52
CA ASP A 448 16.64 22.66 -14.54
C ASP A 448 15.40 21.83 -14.85
N VAL A 449 14.25 22.50 -14.92
CA VAL A 449 12.96 21.86 -15.17
C VAL A 449 12.59 21.84 -16.65
N GLU A 450 11.78 20.86 -17.06
CA GLU A 450 11.23 20.72 -18.40
C GLU A 450 9.70 20.87 -18.42
N ASP A 451 9.14 21.16 -19.59
CA ASP A 451 7.71 21.48 -19.77
C ASP A 451 6.82 20.22 -19.75
N ARG A 452 6.79 19.53 -18.60
CA ARG A 452 6.14 18.25 -18.38
C ARG A 452 5.57 18.18 -16.97
N MET A 453 4.28 17.85 -16.87
CA MET A 453 3.61 17.40 -15.64
C MET A 453 2.78 16.17 -16.00
N ASP A 454 3.31 14.98 -15.70
CA ASP A 454 2.56 13.74 -15.96
C ASP A 454 1.39 13.60 -14.98
N SER A 455 0.32 12.90 -15.39
CA SER A 455 -0.93 12.80 -14.60
C SER A 455 -0.73 12.19 -13.20
N TYR A 456 0.15 11.19 -13.08
CA TYR A 456 0.46 10.51 -11.81
C TYR A 456 0.98 11.44 -10.72
N PHE A 457 1.53 12.61 -11.07
CA PHE A 457 1.99 13.55 -10.05
C PHE A 457 0.84 13.98 -9.14
N LEU A 458 -0.36 14.20 -9.70
CA LEU A 458 -1.54 14.60 -8.94
C LEU A 458 -2.24 13.41 -8.29
N SER A 459 -2.29 12.26 -8.97
CA SER A 459 -2.98 11.07 -8.44
C SER A 459 -2.14 10.29 -7.43
N GLU A 460 -0.81 10.36 -7.47
CA GLU A 460 0.06 9.57 -6.60
C GLU A 460 0.96 10.42 -5.72
N THR A 461 1.88 11.19 -6.31
CA THR A 461 2.91 11.93 -5.55
C THR A 461 2.28 12.88 -4.53
N ALA A 462 1.32 13.69 -4.96
CA ALA A 462 0.59 14.60 -4.07
C ALA A 462 -0.29 13.83 -3.06
N LYS A 463 -0.89 12.71 -3.47
CA LYS A 463 -1.75 11.85 -2.63
C LYS A 463 -0.96 11.21 -1.49
N TYR A 464 0.14 10.53 -1.78
CA TYR A 464 0.96 9.88 -0.76
C TYR A 464 1.62 10.89 0.19
N LEU A 465 2.02 12.07 -0.29
CA LEU A 465 2.47 13.16 0.58
C LEU A 465 1.36 13.62 1.52
N PHE A 466 0.14 13.84 1.01
CA PHE A 466 -1.00 14.23 1.83
C PHE A 466 -1.33 13.15 2.88
N LEU A 467 -1.40 11.88 2.48
CA LEU A 467 -1.69 10.75 3.35
C LEU A 467 -0.60 10.51 4.41
N LEU A 468 0.68 10.71 4.09
CA LEU A 468 1.79 10.61 5.03
C LEU A 468 1.62 11.56 6.24
N PHE A 469 1.17 12.78 5.97
CA PHE A 469 0.93 13.78 7.01
C PHE A 469 -0.48 13.75 7.58
N SER A 470 -1.35 12.84 7.14
CA SER A 470 -2.71 12.74 7.65
C SER A 470 -2.75 12.09 9.03
N ASP A 471 -3.37 12.76 10.00
CA ASP A 471 -3.69 12.17 11.30
C ASP A 471 -4.77 11.08 11.11
N ASP A 472 -4.63 9.94 11.78
CA ASP A 472 -5.48 8.75 11.71
C ASP A 472 -5.28 7.82 10.48
N ASN A 473 -5.81 6.59 10.57
CA ASN A 473 -5.82 5.63 9.45
C ASN A 473 -6.96 5.92 8.45
N VAL A 474 -7.40 7.18 8.31
CA VAL A 474 -8.49 7.59 7.41
C VAL A 474 -7.90 7.96 6.05
N ILE A 475 -8.46 7.38 4.99
CA ILE A 475 -8.08 7.66 3.59
C ILE A 475 -9.06 8.63 2.95
N VAL A 476 -10.37 8.39 3.12
CA VAL A 476 -11.42 9.29 2.63
C VAL A 476 -12.30 9.70 3.80
N PRO A 477 -12.43 11.00 4.11
CA PRO A 477 -13.26 11.46 5.20
C PRO A 477 -14.74 11.14 4.95
N ALA A 478 -15.52 11.04 6.04
CA ALA A 478 -16.96 10.82 5.92
C ALA A 478 -17.61 11.99 5.16
N PRO A 479 -18.63 11.75 4.32
CA PRO A 479 -19.35 12.81 3.64
C PRO A 479 -19.95 13.77 4.65
N ILE A 480 -19.48 15.02 4.67
CA ILE A 480 -20.08 16.07 5.50
C ILE A 480 -21.32 16.57 4.77
N ARG A 481 -22.45 15.87 4.94
CA ARG A 481 -23.73 16.51 4.60
C ARG A 481 -23.96 17.62 5.62
N GLN A 482 -23.88 18.88 5.17
CA GLN A 482 -24.49 19.97 5.91
C GLN A 482 -25.92 19.52 6.21
N ARG A 483 -26.24 19.36 7.50
CA ARG A 483 -27.64 19.33 7.91
C ARG A 483 -28.19 20.63 7.37
N ASN A 484 -29.00 20.57 6.31
CA ASN A 484 -29.96 21.61 6.04
C ASN A 484 -30.67 21.81 7.38
N ALA A 485 -30.31 22.88 8.09
CA ALA A 485 -31.09 23.37 9.19
C ALA A 485 -32.47 23.51 8.56
N THR A 486 -33.37 22.61 8.95
CA THR A 486 -34.78 22.79 8.64
C THR A 486 -35.06 24.22 9.01
N ALA A 487 -35.48 25.00 8.02
CA ALA A 487 -36.12 26.28 8.21
C ALA A 487 -37.37 26.00 9.07
N THR A 488 -37.15 25.83 10.38
CA THR A 488 -38.16 26.09 11.37
C THR A 488 -38.28 27.60 11.34
N ASN A 489 -39.32 28.06 10.66
CA ASN A 489 -39.77 29.44 10.69
C ASN A 489 -39.98 29.83 12.16
N ARG A 490 -38.91 30.28 12.84
CA ARG A 490 -38.98 30.90 14.15
C ARG A 490 -39.34 32.35 13.92
N THR A 491 -40.62 32.64 13.76
CA THR A 491 -41.14 34.00 13.92
C THR A 491 -41.10 34.34 15.39
N CYS A 492 -39.97 34.89 15.85
CA CYS A 492 -39.88 35.58 17.12
C CYS A 492 -40.25 37.05 16.88
N SER A 493 -41.45 37.46 17.31
CA SER A 493 -41.86 38.86 17.29
C SER A 493 -41.21 39.59 18.47
N ALA A 494 -40.31 40.54 18.21
CA ALA A 494 -39.86 41.51 19.19
C ALA A 494 -40.63 42.82 18.98
N THR A 495 -41.46 43.21 19.95
CA THR A 495 -42.03 44.57 19.99
C THR A 495 -41.02 45.51 20.63
N VAL A 496 -40.51 46.46 19.87
CA VAL A 496 -39.71 47.59 20.38
C VAL A 496 -40.67 48.73 20.66
N SER A 497 -40.72 49.19 21.91
CA SER A 497 -41.33 50.48 22.27
C SER A 497 -40.21 51.46 22.58
N ASP A 498 -40.26 52.63 21.93
CA ASP A 498 -39.43 53.79 22.24
C ASP A 498 -39.74 54.29 23.66
N ASP A 499 -38.81 54.02 24.60
CA ASP A 499 -38.31 54.94 25.63
C ASP A 499 -37.71 54.17 26.81
N LYS A 500 -36.44 54.50 27.11
CA LYS A 500 -35.62 54.14 28.30
C LYS A 500 -35.13 52.68 28.45
N ILE A 501 -33.81 52.58 28.52
CA ILE A 501 -33.03 51.37 28.82
C ILE A 501 -33.38 50.84 30.22
N THR A 502 -33.91 49.62 30.29
CA THR A 502 -33.87 48.79 31.52
C THR A 502 -33.69 47.32 31.15
N LEU A 503 -32.75 46.65 31.82
CA LEU A 503 -32.40 45.24 31.62
C LEU A 503 -33.50 44.31 32.15
N GLY A 504 -33.99 43.41 31.29
CA GLY A 504 -34.59 42.15 31.68
C GLY A 504 -36.04 41.94 31.26
N SER A 505 -36.29 41.00 30.34
CA SER A 505 -37.40 40.03 30.45
C SER A 505 -37.40 39.00 29.32
N SER A 506 -37.87 37.81 29.68
CA SER A 506 -37.93 36.51 28.98
C SER A 506 -38.50 36.49 27.55
N LEU A 507 -37.83 35.73 26.67
CA LEU A 507 -38.41 35.23 25.42
C LEU A 507 -39.21 33.95 25.70
N SER A 508 -40.51 33.95 25.39
CA SER A 508 -41.39 32.78 25.43
C SER A 508 -41.70 32.31 24.01
N CYS A 509 -41.37 31.04 23.70
CA CYS A 509 -41.66 30.42 22.41
C CYS A 509 -42.65 29.26 22.59
N ASN A 510 -43.82 29.32 21.95
CA ASN A 510 -44.82 28.24 21.95
C ASN A 510 -44.62 27.31 20.73
N ASN A 511 -44.56 26.00 20.98
CA ASN A 511 -44.54 24.95 19.94
C ASN A 511 -45.97 24.57 19.53
N ARG A 512 -46.31 24.69 18.25
CA ARG A 512 -47.45 23.98 17.64
C ARG A 512 -46.94 22.86 16.75
N THR A 513 -47.14 21.63 17.19
CA THR A 513 -46.94 20.41 16.38
C THR A 513 -48.19 20.17 15.54
N ILE A 514 -48.08 20.15 14.22
CA ILE A 514 -49.14 19.69 13.31
C ILE A 514 -48.87 18.22 13.01
N ASN A 515 -49.70 17.33 13.55
CA ASN A 515 -49.72 15.91 13.19
C ASN A 515 -50.49 15.73 11.88
N GLY A 516 -49.81 15.28 10.83
CA GLY A 516 -50.42 14.79 9.61
C GLY A 516 -49.92 13.37 9.32
N ASN A 517 -50.78 12.37 9.55
CA ASN A 517 -50.56 10.99 9.15
C ASN A 517 -50.75 10.86 7.63
N SER A 518 -49.71 10.41 6.91
CA SER A 518 -49.88 9.76 5.62
C SER A 518 -48.91 8.59 5.51
N THR A 519 -49.47 7.40 5.54
CA THR A 519 -48.83 6.11 5.28
C THR A 519 -48.42 6.03 3.80
N LEU A 520 -47.13 6.08 3.53
CA LEU A 520 -46.51 5.63 2.29
C LEU A 520 -45.45 4.61 2.65
N GLU A 521 -45.70 3.35 2.29
CA GLU A 521 -44.69 2.31 2.26
C GLU A 521 -43.58 2.74 1.29
N HIS A 522 -42.43 3.14 1.84
CA HIS A 522 -41.21 3.33 1.08
C HIS A 522 -40.16 2.37 1.63
N SER A 523 -39.62 1.60 0.69
CA SER A 523 -38.52 0.65 0.82
C SER A 523 -37.49 1.10 1.87
N SER A 524 -37.33 0.25 2.90
CA SER A 524 -36.39 0.44 3.99
C SER A 524 -34.96 0.15 3.53
N TYR A 525 -34.39 0.99 2.66
CA TYR A 525 -32.93 1.10 2.56
C TYR A 525 -32.47 2.04 3.68
N VAL A 526 -31.96 1.41 4.74
CA VAL A 526 -31.41 2.07 5.92
C VAL A 526 -30.35 3.09 5.48
N ARG A 527 -30.65 4.39 5.63
CA ARG A 527 -29.68 5.50 5.62
C ARG A 527 -28.57 5.20 6.64
N ARG A 528 -27.50 4.53 6.20
CA ARG A 528 -26.29 4.33 7.01
C ARG A 528 -25.65 5.70 7.20
N ASN A 529 -25.41 6.11 8.46
CA ASN A 529 -24.42 7.15 8.75
C ASN A 529 -23.09 6.70 8.14
N ARG A 530 -22.71 7.28 7.00
CA ARG A 530 -21.53 6.86 6.21
C ARG A 530 -20.28 7.15 7.03
N LYS A 531 -19.56 6.09 7.40
CA LYS A 531 -18.29 6.15 8.15
C LYS A 531 -17.17 6.62 7.20
N PRO A 532 -16.09 7.25 7.72
CA PRO A 532 -14.91 7.51 6.90
C PRO A 532 -14.32 6.19 6.39
N LEU A 533 -13.75 6.22 5.19
CA LEU A 533 -13.05 5.08 4.60
C LEU A 533 -11.65 4.99 5.21
N LYS A 534 -11.30 3.83 5.78
CA LYS A 534 -10.02 3.64 6.45
C LYS A 534 -9.04 2.88 5.56
N ALA A 535 -7.75 2.93 5.92
CA ALA A 535 -6.69 2.19 5.23
C ALA A 535 -6.93 0.67 5.23
N SER A 536 -7.63 0.14 6.25
CA SER A 536 -8.01 -1.28 6.34
C SER A 536 -9.09 -1.69 5.34
N ASP A 537 -9.78 -0.74 4.75
CA ASP A 537 -10.98 -0.96 3.94
C ASP A 537 -10.66 -0.84 2.43
N VAL A 538 -9.39 -0.62 2.08
CA VAL A 538 -8.97 -0.30 0.71
C VAL A 538 -7.66 -0.99 0.34
N VAL A 539 -7.47 -1.18 -0.96
CA VAL A 539 -6.19 -1.47 -1.61
C VAL A 539 -5.95 -0.37 -2.63
N PHE A 540 -4.71 0.14 -2.69
CA PHE A 540 -4.30 1.06 -3.75
C PHE A 540 -3.95 0.26 -5.00
N SER A 541 -4.32 0.71 -6.20
CA SER A 541 -3.78 0.16 -7.45
C SER A 541 -2.29 0.49 -7.61
N THR A 542 -1.66 0.09 -8.74
CA THR A 542 -0.27 0.47 -9.05
C THR A 542 -0.10 1.95 -9.36
N GLU A 543 -1.16 2.67 -9.78
CA GLU A 543 -1.16 4.14 -9.96
C GLU A 543 -1.87 4.82 -8.77
N GLY A 544 -1.88 4.17 -7.60
CA GLY A 544 -2.40 4.77 -6.37
C GLY A 544 -3.91 5.01 -6.32
N HIS A 545 -4.71 4.39 -7.19
CA HIS A 545 -6.17 4.53 -7.13
C HIS A 545 -6.79 3.76 -5.97
N ILE A 546 -7.78 4.35 -5.30
CA ILE A 546 -8.41 3.75 -4.13
C ILE A 546 -9.47 2.72 -4.56
N LEU A 547 -9.22 1.44 -4.31
CA LEU A 547 -10.15 0.35 -4.58
C LEU A 547 -10.65 -0.24 -3.26
N MET A 548 -11.97 -0.31 -3.06
CA MET A 548 -12.52 -0.74 -1.77
C MET A 548 -12.48 -2.27 -1.65
N LEU A 549 -12.11 -2.75 -0.46
CA LEU A 549 -12.18 -4.14 -0.08
C LEU A 549 -13.62 -4.50 0.28
N ASP A 550 -14.43 -4.82 -0.73
CA ASP A 550 -15.78 -5.33 -0.50
C ASP A 550 -15.82 -6.86 -0.65
N SER A 551 -15.99 -7.55 0.49
CA SER A 551 -16.12 -9.01 0.53
C SER A 551 -17.30 -9.54 -0.31
N HIS A 552 -18.31 -8.71 -0.63
CA HIS A 552 -19.42 -9.11 -1.49
C HIS A 552 -19.04 -9.16 -2.97
N LEU A 553 -18.12 -8.31 -3.44
CA LEU A 553 -17.66 -8.30 -4.84
C LEU A 553 -16.83 -9.55 -5.18
N PHE A 554 -15.99 -10.00 -4.25
CA PHE A 554 -15.04 -11.10 -4.46
C PHE A 554 -15.39 -12.41 -3.74
N ARG A 555 -16.54 -12.49 -3.07
CA ARG A 555 -17.02 -13.75 -2.48
C ARG A 555 -17.22 -14.79 -3.58
N HIS A 556 -16.59 -15.96 -3.42
CA HIS A 556 -16.81 -17.12 -4.28
C HIS A 556 -18.31 -17.45 -4.35
N THR A 557 -18.97 -17.14 -5.47
CA THR A 557 -20.19 -17.82 -5.87
C THR A 557 -19.83 -19.23 -6.28
N THR A 558 -19.65 -20.13 -5.31
CA THR A 558 -19.82 -21.58 -5.52
C THR A 558 -21.30 -21.88 -5.76
N LYS A 559 -21.88 -21.28 -6.80
CA LYS A 559 -23.06 -21.85 -7.46
C LYS A 559 -22.53 -22.92 -8.40
N GLN A 560 -22.32 -24.12 -7.85
CA GLN A 560 -22.39 -25.33 -8.67
C GLN A 560 -23.77 -25.33 -9.35
N LYS A 561 -23.83 -24.86 -10.61
CA LYS A 561 -24.94 -25.17 -11.50
C LYS A 561 -24.88 -26.69 -11.72
N ALA A 562 -25.63 -27.42 -10.92
CA ALA A 562 -26.01 -28.79 -11.22
C ALA A 562 -26.92 -28.76 -12.46
N SER A 563 -26.32 -28.71 -13.66
CA SER A 563 -27.04 -29.04 -14.88
C SER A 563 -26.84 -30.52 -15.18
N SER A 564 -27.89 -31.28 -14.94
CA SER A 564 -28.06 -32.65 -15.40
C SER A 564 -28.02 -32.73 -16.93
N ALA A 565 -26.93 -33.27 -17.49
CA ALA A 565 -26.94 -33.79 -18.86
C ALA A 565 -25.99 -35.00 -18.94
N SER A 566 -26.57 -36.16 -19.22
CA SER A 566 -25.88 -37.43 -19.45
C SER A 566 -25.08 -37.43 -20.78
N PRO A 567 -24.02 -38.24 -20.89
CA PRO A 567 -22.97 -38.05 -21.89
C PRO A 567 -23.18 -38.87 -23.17
N LYS A 568 -22.78 -38.28 -24.31
CA LYS A 568 -22.33 -39.04 -25.49
C LYS A 568 -21.08 -38.37 -26.10
N CYS A 569 -20.15 -39.23 -26.50
CA CYS A 569 -18.79 -39.05 -27.03
C CYS A 569 -18.70 -37.97 -28.14
N GLU A 570 -17.55 -37.38 -28.49
CA GLU A 570 -16.20 -37.93 -28.61
C GLU A 570 -15.20 -36.80 -28.91
N ASN A 571 -14.05 -36.75 -28.23
CA ASN A 571 -12.73 -36.60 -28.86
C ASN A 571 -11.62 -36.54 -27.81
N GLY A 572 -10.90 -37.65 -27.71
CA GLY A 572 -9.76 -37.84 -26.82
C GLY A 572 -8.54 -37.06 -27.30
N LYS A 573 -8.04 -36.20 -26.41
CA LYS A 573 -6.60 -35.86 -26.20
C LYS A 573 -6.35 -34.89 -25.04
N LEU A 574 -7.36 -34.59 -24.20
CA LEU A 574 -7.20 -33.78 -22.97
C LEU A 574 -7.35 -34.56 -21.64
N GLN A 575 -7.73 -35.85 -21.66
CA GLN A 575 -8.03 -36.57 -20.41
C GLN A 575 -6.83 -37.22 -19.71
N VAL A 576 -5.67 -37.36 -20.38
CA VAL A 576 -4.47 -37.93 -19.73
C VAL A 576 -3.78 -36.90 -18.83
N HIS A 577 -3.87 -35.60 -19.15
CA HIS A 577 -3.26 -34.56 -18.33
C HIS A 577 -4.09 -34.24 -17.08
N ARG A 578 -5.42 -34.25 -17.18
CA ARG A 578 -6.32 -33.99 -16.05
C ARG A 578 -6.25 -35.09 -14.98
N ARG A 579 -6.11 -36.35 -15.39
CA ARG A 579 -6.00 -37.49 -14.47
C ARG A 579 -4.64 -37.51 -13.75
N ASN A 580 -3.57 -37.06 -14.42
CA ASN A 580 -2.25 -36.93 -13.79
C ASN A 580 -2.20 -35.77 -12.80
N VAL A 581 -2.79 -34.61 -13.12
CA VAL A 581 -2.90 -33.48 -12.18
C VAL A 581 -3.78 -33.83 -10.97
N GLU A 582 -4.91 -34.52 -11.16
CA GLU A 582 -5.78 -34.95 -10.04
C GLU A 582 -5.11 -36.03 -9.16
N LEU A 583 -4.31 -36.93 -9.75
CA LEU A 583 -3.50 -37.91 -9.00
C LEU A 583 -2.32 -37.27 -8.27
N GLU A 584 -1.77 -36.17 -8.79
CA GLU A 584 -0.63 -35.45 -8.22
C GLU A 584 -1.08 -34.48 -7.10
N VAL A 585 -2.26 -33.88 -7.23
CA VAL A 585 -2.97 -33.15 -6.17
C VAL A 585 -3.42 -34.11 -5.05
N ALA A 586 -3.89 -35.32 -5.38
CA ALA A 586 -4.20 -36.34 -4.37
C ALA A 586 -2.94 -36.91 -3.67
N ARG A 587 -1.75 -36.78 -4.29
CA ARG A 587 -0.46 -37.21 -3.70
C ARG A 587 0.20 -36.17 -2.81
N ARG A 588 -0.15 -34.88 -2.94
CA ARG A 588 0.28 -33.82 -2.02
C ARG A 588 -0.76 -33.68 -0.92
N GLY A 589 -0.49 -34.35 0.21
CA GLY A 589 -1.37 -34.44 1.37
C GLY A 589 -1.95 -33.09 1.81
N GLN A 590 -3.18 -33.14 2.31
CA GLN A 590 -3.94 -32.06 2.97
C GLN A 590 -3.05 -30.90 3.44
N LEU A 591 -3.01 -29.83 2.64
CA LEU A 591 -2.34 -28.60 3.03
C LEU A 591 -3.11 -27.99 4.20
N THR A 592 -2.43 -27.91 5.35
CA THR A 592 -2.93 -27.18 6.52
C THR A 592 -3.16 -25.71 6.14
N PRO A 593 -4.24 -25.06 6.62
CA PRO A 593 -4.54 -23.66 6.29
C PRO A 593 -3.34 -22.73 6.59
N PRO A 594 -3.18 -21.64 5.81
CA PRO A 594 -2.06 -20.72 5.98
C PRO A 594 -2.10 -20.08 7.37
N VAL A 595 -0.98 -20.17 8.07
CA VAL A 595 -0.80 -19.55 9.39
C VAL A 595 -0.52 -18.06 9.18
N ILE A 596 -1.45 -17.20 9.60
CA ILE A 596 -1.29 -15.74 9.59
C ILE A 596 -0.26 -15.36 10.67
N PRO A 597 0.84 -14.66 10.35
CA PRO A 597 1.81 -14.21 11.34
C PRO A 597 1.16 -13.22 12.34
N VAL A 598 1.69 -13.23 13.56
CA VAL A 598 1.25 -12.36 14.66
C VAL A 598 2.31 -11.29 14.88
N GLY A 599 1.89 -10.03 15.01
CA GLY A 599 2.73 -8.94 15.47
C GLY A 599 2.85 -8.96 16.98
N VAL A 600 4.09 -8.93 17.48
CA VAL A 600 4.41 -8.64 18.88
C VAL A 600 4.87 -7.20 18.95
N ALA A 601 3.91 -6.27 19.04
CA ALA A 601 4.21 -4.85 19.17
C ALA A 601 4.59 -4.55 20.62
N VAL A 602 5.73 -3.90 20.82
CA VAL A 602 6.23 -3.52 22.14
C VAL A 602 6.22 -2.00 22.26
N ARG A 603 5.65 -1.52 23.36
CA ARG A 603 5.53 -0.10 23.69
C ARG A 603 6.09 0.18 25.09
N ILE A 604 6.58 1.39 25.30
CA ILE A 604 6.90 1.92 26.64
C ILE A 604 5.94 3.08 26.89
N GLY A 605 4.99 2.90 27.81
CA GLY A 605 3.85 3.80 27.92
C GLY A 605 3.04 3.83 26.61
N GLY A 606 2.91 5.02 26.00
CA GLY A 606 2.26 5.20 24.69
C GLY A 606 3.18 5.09 23.47
N VAL A 607 4.49 4.94 23.67
CA VAL A 607 5.50 5.03 22.59
C VAL A 607 5.82 3.65 22.02
N HIS A 608 5.73 3.49 20.71
CA HIS A 608 6.14 2.27 20.01
C HIS A 608 7.66 2.10 19.99
N VAL A 609 8.12 0.89 20.32
CA VAL A 609 9.55 0.54 20.38
C VAL A 609 9.93 -0.35 19.21
N THR A 610 9.18 -1.43 18.98
CA THR A 610 9.42 -2.39 17.90
C THR A 610 8.22 -3.33 17.74
N THR A 611 8.01 -3.86 16.54
CA THR A 611 7.08 -4.97 16.29
C THR A 611 7.87 -6.17 15.82
N LEU A 612 7.79 -7.29 16.54
CA LEU A 612 8.44 -8.54 16.15
C LEU A 612 7.47 -9.41 15.37
N VAL A 613 7.93 -10.03 14.28
CA VAL A 613 7.15 -11.05 13.57
C VAL A 613 7.16 -12.33 14.41
N ALA A 614 5.99 -12.85 14.72
CA ALA A 614 5.87 -14.10 15.45
C ALA A 614 5.02 -15.13 14.72
N SER A 615 5.43 -16.39 14.81
CA SER A 615 4.64 -17.52 14.33
C SER A 615 3.66 -17.95 15.43
N PRO A 616 2.33 -17.97 15.21
CA PRO A 616 1.40 -18.44 16.22
C PRO A 616 1.45 -19.95 16.39
N ALA A 617 1.02 -20.41 17.56
CA ALA A 617 0.85 -21.83 17.83
C ALA A 617 -0.41 -22.41 17.18
N LYS A 618 -0.33 -23.70 16.83
CA LYS A 618 -1.49 -24.49 16.35
C LYS A 618 -2.46 -24.88 17.48
N PHE A 619 -2.19 -24.44 18.70
CA PHE A 619 -2.96 -24.68 19.92
C PHE A 619 -3.04 -23.37 20.73
N GLY A 620 -3.92 -23.31 21.71
CA GLY A 620 -4.19 -22.06 22.41
C GLY A 620 -5.12 -21.12 21.64
N SER A 621 -5.41 -19.97 22.25
CA SER A 621 -6.25 -18.95 21.64
C SER A 621 -5.57 -18.35 20.41
N GLN A 622 -6.30 -18.30 19.30
CA GLN A 622 -5.81 -17.69 18.07
C GLN A 622 -5.83 -16.18 18.19
N VAL A 623 -4.76 -15.53 17.74
CA VAL A 623 -4.66 -14.06 17.71
C VAL A 623 -5.34 -13.57 16.44
N THR A 624 -6.51 -12.97 16.63
CA THR A 624 -7.37 -12.37 15.59
C THR A 624 -7.74 -10.95 16.02
N THR A 625 -8.27 -10.12 15.13
CA THR A 625 -8.59 -8.71 15.45
C THR A 625 -9.46 -8.53 16.71
N PRO A 626 -10.48 -9.36 16.98
CA PRO A 626 -11.26 -9.28 18.22
C PRO A 626 -10.58 -9.85 19.47
N SER A 627 -9.50 -10.62 19.30
CA SER A 627 -8.81 -11.37 20.37
C SER A 627 -7.37 -10.89 20.62
N ALA A 628 -7.04 -9.67 20.17
CA ALA A 628 -5.75 -9.05 20.47
C ALA A 628 -5.56 -8.91 21.99
N VAL A 629 -4.37 -9.28 22.47
CA VAL A 629 -4.06 -9.21 23.91
C VAL A 629 -3.03 -8.11 24.12
N GLU A 630 -3.40 -7.12 24.92
CA GLU A 630 -2.52 -6.06 25.38
C GLU A 630 -2.32 -6.18 26.89
N ALA A 631 -1.06 -6.30 27.31
CA ALA A 631 -0.71 -6.44 28.71
C ALA A 631 0.75 -6.05 28.96
N PRO A 632 1.16 -5.81 30.22
CA PRO A 632 2.57 -5.63 30.53
C PRO A 632 3.42 -6.79 30.01
N LEU A 633 4.49 -6.46 29.29
CA LEU A 633 5.43 -7.42 28.72
C LEU A 633 6.57 -7.68 29.70
N LEU A 634 6.71 -8.94 30.11
CA LEU A 634 7.82 -9.43 30.88
C LEU A 634 8.88 -9.99 29.93
N LEU A 635 10.00 -9.27 29.79
CA LEU A 635 11.16 -9.72 29.01
C LEU A 635 11.76 -11.00 29.59
N PHE A 636 12.54 -11.69 28.77
CA PHE A 636 13.20 -12.92 29.17
C PHE A 636 14.22 -12.64 30.28
N THR A 637 14.10 -13.38 31.37
CA THR A 637 15.06 -13.34 32.47
C THR A 637 15.51 -14.77 32.84
N PRO A 638 16.76 -14.97 33.32
CA PRO A 638 17.31 -16.31 33.59
C PRO A 638 16.49 -17.15 34.59
N ASP A 639 15.82 -16.49 35.53
CA ASP A 639 14.97 -17.06 36.57
C ASP A 639 13.65 -17.63 36.04
N ILE A 640 13.04 -17.01 35.02
CA ILE A 640 11.88 -17.58 34.31
C ILE A 640 12.36 -18.62 33.30
N GLY A 641 13.49 -18.34 32.63
CA GLY A 641 14.23 -19.28 31.80
C GLY A 641 13.35 -20.00 30.78
N GLU A 642 13.25 -21.31 30.94
CA GLU A 642 12.47 -22.19 30.07
C GLU A 642 11.02 -22.39 30.55
N ALA A 643 10.61 -21.84 31.71
CA ALA A 643 9.30 -22.06 32.34
C ALA A 643 8.90 -23.54 32.48
N CYS A 644 9.90 -24.43 32.67
CA CYS A 644 9.73 -25.86 32.92
C CYS A 644 9.89 -26.23 34.41
N GLY A 645 9.96 -25.25 35.30
CA GLY A 645 10.06 -25.41 36.75
C GLY A 645 8.86 -24.80 37.49
N SER A 646 9.03 -24.51 38.78
CA SER A 646 8.10 -23.69 39.56
C SER A 646 8.11 -22.25 39.03
N ILE A 647 6.92 -21.66 38.89
CA ILE A 647 6.75 -20.29 38.39
C ILE A 647 6.21 -19.44 39.54
N ASP A 648 6.89 -18.32 39.80
CA ASP A 648 6.42 -17.31 40.74
C ASP A 648 5.21 -16.56 40.15
N SER A 649 4.03 -16.78 40.74
CA SER A 649 2.77 -16.26 40.21
C SER A 649 2.70 -14.74 40.27
N ASP A 650 3.27 -14.11 41.31
CA ASP A 650 3.21 -12.64 41.48
C ASP A 650 3.93 -11.89 40.36
N ARG A 651 4.90 -12.55 39.71
CA ARG A 651 5.69 -11.93 38.65
C ARG A 651 5.05 -12.04 37.28
N VAL A 652 4.29 -13.10 37.01
CA VAL A 652 3.72 -13.40 35.69
C VAL A 652 2.23 -13.07 35.58
N HIS A 653 1.54 -12.93 36.71
CA HIS A 653 0.11 -12.66 36.75
C HIS A 653 -0.26 -11.40 35.94
N GLY A 654 -1.18 -11.55 34.99
CA GLY A 654 -1.67 -10.46 34.15
C GLY A 654 -0.69 -9.98 33.07
N LYS A 655 0.41 -10.71 32.79
CA LYS A 655 1.46 -10.28 31.85
C LYS A 655 1.56 -11.16 30.61
N ILE A 656 2.10 -10.58 29.53
CA ILE A 656 2.65 -11.35 28.41
C ILE A 656 4.09 -11.73 28.79
N VAL A 657 4.43 -13.01 28.73
CA VAL A 657 5.73 -13.50 29.25
C VAL A 657 6.62 -14.03 28.12
N MET A 658 7.84 -13.51 28.04
CA MET A 658 8.88 -14.03 27.15
C MET A 658 9.65 -15.18 27.80
N VAL A 659 9.72 -16.32 27.13
CA VAL A 659 10.40 -17.53 27.64
C VAL A 659 11.26 -18.20 26.59
N ALA A 660 12.35 -18.84 27.01
CA ALA A 660 13.18 -19.62 26.09
C ALA A 660 12.56 -20.98 25.78
N ARG A 661 12.81 -21.47 24.56
CA ARG A 661 12.63 -22.88 24.25
C ARG A 661 13.54 -23.74 25.13
N GLY A 662 13.00 -24.85 25.64
CA GLY A 662 13.63 -25.67 26.66
C GLY A 662 13.24 -27.15 26.64
N LYS A 663 13.41 -27.83 27.78
CA LYS A 663 13.24 -29.29 27.93
C LYS A 663 11.79 -29.77 27.90
N CYS A 664 10.85 -28.95 28.38
CA CYS A 664 9.41 -29.26 28.34
C CYS A 664 8.74 -28.68 27.09
N THR A 665 7.62 -29.29 26.69
CA THR A 665 6.90 -28.96 25.44
C THR A 665 6.31 -27.55 25.47
N PHE A 666 5.98 -27.01 24.30
CA PHE A 666 5.37 -25.67 24.21
C PHE A 666 4.03 -25.61 24.94
N ALA A 667 3.18 -26.63 24.79
CA ALA A 667 1.90 -26.74 25.48
C ALA A 667 2.07 -26.84 27.00
N GLU A 668 3.03 -27.63 27.48
CA GLU A 668 3.30 -27.75 28.92
C GLU A 668 3.78 -26.43 29.54
N LYS A 669 4.65 -25.72 28.82
CA LYS A 669 5.11 -24.38 29.21
C LYS A 669 3.94 -23.40 29.28
N ALA A 670 3.05 -23.47 28.29
CA ALA A 670 1.88 -22.62 28.22
C ALA A 670 0.91 -22.86 29.37
N LEU A 671 0.64 -24.11 29.72
CA LEU A 671 -0.22 -24.46 30.84
C LEU A 671 0.33 -24.00 32.19
N ARG A 672 1.65 -24.10 32.39
CA ARG A 672 2.27 -23.64 33.64
C ARG A 672 2.19 -22.12 33.80
N LEU A 673 2.51 -21.37 32.75
CA LEU A 673 2.41 -19.92 32.75
C LEU A 673 0.97 -19.44 32.88
N GLN A 674 0.03 -20.09 32.18
CA GLN A 674 -1.41 -19.85 32.34
C GLN A 674 -1.88 -20.11 33.77
N SER A 675 -1.46 -21.22 34.39
CA SER A 675 -1.83 -21.56 35.77
C SER A 675 -1.26 -20.57 36.79
N ALA A 676 -0.12 -19.94 36.46
CA ALA A 676 0.47 -18.86 37.24
C ALA A 676 -0.14 -17.47 36.93
N GLY A 677 -1.10 -17.39 35.99
CA GLY A 677 -1.86 -16.18 35.69
C GLY A 677 -1.38 -15.35 34.50
N ALA A 678 -0.46 -15.86 33.66
CA ALA A 678 -0.06 -15.17 32.43
C ALA A 678 -1.23 -15.07 31.43
N VAL A 679 -1.26 -13.98 30.66
CA VAL A 679 -2.34 -13.71 29.67
C VAL A 679 -1.89 -13.90 28.22
N GLY A 680 -0.60 -14.11 27.98
CA GLY A 680 -0.04 -14.41 26.67
C GLY A 680 1.43 -14.83 26.77
N ILE A 681 1.93 -15.53 25.76
CA ILE A 681 3.29 -16.11 25.79
C ILE A 681 4.03 -15.87 24.49
N VAL A 682 5.26 -15.38 24.61
CA VAL A 682 6.21 -15.21 23.51
C VAL A 682 7.40 -16.15 23.73
N VAL A 683 7.50 -17.19 22.91
CA VAL A 683 8.58 -18.17 22.99
C VAL A 683 9.76 -17.73 22.12
N ILE A 684 10.95 -17.72 22.68
CA ILE A 684 12.20 -17.40 21.98
C ILE A 684 12.79 -18.70 21.44
N ASN A 685 13.03 -18.74 20.13
CA ASN A 685 13.66 -19.91 19.51
C ASN A 685 15.16 -19.99 19.84
N SER A 686 15.58 -20.95 20.66
CA SER A 686 16.99 -21.10 21.09
C SER A 686 17.90 -21.93 20.17
N LYS A 687 17.38 -22.50 19.06
CA LYS A 687 18.22 -23.22 18.09
C LYS A 687 19.14 -22.23 17.35
N ALA A 688 20.45 -22.50 17.29
CA ALA A 688 21.38 -21.75 16.46
C ALA A 688 20.88 -21.75 15.00
N SER A 689 20.99 -20.61 14.31
CA SER A 689 20.70 -20.49 12.88
C SER A 689 21.74 -21.25 12.04
N SER A 690 21.82 -22.57 12.18
CA SER A 690 22.54 -23.41 11.22
C SER A 690 21.67 -23.57 9.97
N SER A 691 21.43 -22.49 9.22
CA SER A 691 20.62 -22.56 8.01
C SER A 691 20.77 -21.32 7.15
N ARG A 692 21.22 -21.56 5.91
CA ARG A 692 21.44 -20.65 4.79
C ARG A 692 20.13 -20.07 4.19
N TYR A 693 19.06 -19.96 5.00
CA TYR A 693 17.70 -19.58 4.57
C TYR A 693 16.92 -18.89 5.71
N PRO A 694 16.52 -17.61 5.57
CA PRO A 694 15.79 -16.86 6.61
C PRO A 694 14.29 -17.21 6.72
N ASN A 695 13.68 -17.89 5.74
CA ASN A 695 12.22 -18.09 5.66
C ASN A 695 11.67 -19.42 6.23
N ARG A 696 12.28 -20.01 7.27
CA ARG A 696 11.66 -21.20 7.89
C ARG A 696 10.47 -20.79 8.77
N LYS A 697 9.24 -21.01 8.28
CA LYS A 697 7.99 -20.97 9.07
C LYS A 697 8.14 -21.91 10.27
N TYR A 698 8.18 -21.37 11.47
CA TYR A 698 8.25 -22.18 12.69
C TYR A 698 6.85 -22.67 13.06
N SER A 699 6.58 -23.96 12.93
CA SER A 699 5.33 -24.54 13.41
C SER A 699 5.47 -24.89 14.89
N LEU A 700 4.76 -24.19 15.79
CA LEU A 700 4.54 -24.69 17.15
C LEU A 700 3.36 -25.67 17.10
N ALA A 701 3.68 -26.95 16.92
CA ALA A 701 2.71 -28.03 17.03
C ALA A 701 2.41 -28.34 18.50
N ASP A 702 1.21 -28.89 18.74
CA ASP A 702 0.86 -29.45 20.04
C ASP A 702 1.76 -30.66 20.37
N ASP A 703 1.85 -30.96 21.65
CA ASP A 703 2.49 -32.15 22.18
C ASP A 703 1.69 -33.42 21.86
N ALA A 704 2.37 -34.57 21.77
CA ALA A 704 1.74 -35.86 21.48
C ALA A 704 0.71 -36.30 22.53
N ARG A 705 0.76 -35.72 23.73
CA ARG A 705 -0.22 -35.90 24.81
C ARG A 705 -1.51 -35.08 24.62
N GLY A 706 -1.58 -34.20 23.61
CA GLY A 706 -2.74 -33.34 23.36
C GLY A 706 -2.97 -32.30 24.47
N LEU A 707 -1.89 -31.76 25.05
CA LEU A 707 -1.99 -30.79 26.16
C LEU A 707 -2.44 -29.40 25.68
N GLY A 708 -2.23 -29.08 24.42
CA GLY A 708 -2.53 -27.77 23.83
C GLY A 708 -4.01 -27.45 23.81
N GLN A 709 -4.90 -28.46 23.86
CA GLN A 709 -6.35 -28.25 23.95
C GLN A 709 -6.79 -27.56 25.26
N TYR A 710 -5.96 -27.61 26.31
CA TYR A 710 -6.23 -26.99 27.61
C TYR A 710 -5.61 -25.59 27.74
N VAL A 711 -4.86 -25.14 26.73
CA VAL A 711 -4.29 -23.79 26.68
C VAL A 711 -5.37 -22.84 26.16
N THR A 712 -5.63 -21.76 26.89
CA THR A 712 -6.66 -20.76 26.59
C THR A 712 -6.08 -19.36 26.36
N ILE A 713 -4.76 -19.20 26.44
CA ILE A 713 -4.04 -17.95 26.15
C ILE A 713 -3.28 -18.04 24.81
N PRO A 714 -3.02 -16.91 24.14
CA PRO A 714 -2.24 -16.90 22.90
C PRO A 714 -0.78 -17.27 23.15
N VAL A 715 -0.23 -18.08 22.24
CA VAL A 715 1.17 -18.53 22.26
C VAL A 715 1.79 -18.27 20.89
N VAL A 716 2.90 -17.54 20.87
CA VAL A 716 3.63 -17.19 19.65
C VAL A 716 5.12 -17.46 19.78
N LEU A 717 5.84 -17.59 18.66
CA LEU A 717 7.30 -17.80 18.63
C LEU A 717 7.98 -16.70 17.82
N VAL A 718 9.02 -16.09 18.39
CA VAL A 718 9.89 -15.11 17.74
C VAL A 718 11.29 -15.66 17.51
N ALA A 719 12.02 -15.09 16.55
CA ALA A 719 13.42 -15.42 16.32
C ALA A 719 14.31 -14.99 17.49
N ARG A 720 15.49 -15.61 17.62
CA ARG A 720 16.45 -15.27 18.67
C ARG A 720 17.00 -13.86 18.46
N GLU A 721 17.23 -13.50 17.21
CA GLU A 721 17.77 -12.22 16.77
C GLU A 721 16.81 -11.09 17.16
N ASP A 722 15.52 -11.25 16.86
CA ASP A 722 14.44 -10.33 17.22
C ASP A 722 14.34 -10.13 18.73
N ALA A 723 14.35 -11.22 19.49
CA ALA A 723 14.32 -11.16 20.96
C ALA A 723 15.57 -10.48 21.55
N THR A 724 16.73 -10.68 20.92
CA THR A 724 18.00 -10.05 21.32
C THR A 724 18.00 -8.55 21.02
N GLN A 725 17.46 -8.14 19.86
CA GLN A 725 17.29 -6.73 19.52
C GLN A 725 16.37 -6.05 20.53
N LEU A 726 15.22 -6.66 20.84
CA LEU A 726 14.29 -6.14 21.83
C LEU A 726 14.96 -5.94 23.21
N HIS A 727 15.79 -6.89 23.65
CA HIS A 727 16.53 -6.74 24.92
C HIS A 727 17.52 -5.56 24.88
N ARG A 728 18.21 -5.35 23.76
CA ARG A 728 19.11 -4.19 23.60
C ARG A 728 18.33 -2.89 23.65
N HIS A 729 17.21 -2.80 22.93
CA HIS A 729 16.34 -1.62 22.94
C HIS A 729 15.78 -1.31 24.33
N ALA A 730 15.34 -2.33 25.07
CA ALA A 730 14.87 -2.15 26.44
C ALA A 730 15.97 -1.73 27.42
N SER A 731 17.21 -2.22 27.21
CA SER A 731 18.37 -1.88 28.04
C SER A 731 18.88 -0.47 27.77
N LEU A 732 18.92 -0.03 26.51
CA LEU A 732 19.32 1.33 26.10
C LEU A 732 18.36 2.40 26.63
N ASN A 733 17.09 2.04 26.84
CA ASN A 733 16.05 2.94 27.33
C ASN A 733 15.88 2.93 28.87
N ASN A 734 16.81 2.33 29.62
CA ASN A 734 16.81 2.29 31.10
C ASN A 734 15.51 1.77 31.74
N VAL A 735 14.80 0.86 31.06
CA VAL A 735 13.47 0.38 31.49
C VAL A 735 13.54 -0.62 32.65
N GLN A 736 14.74 -1.09 33.00
CA GLN A 736 14.96 -2.03 34.12
C GLN A 736 15.46 -1.39 35.42
N SER A 737 15.52 -0.06 35.54
CA SER A 737 15.88 0.61 36.81
C SER A 737 14.95 1.79 37.15
N ASP A 738 14.24 1.67 38.26
CA ASP A 738 13.63 2.71 39.13
C ASP A 738 12.79 3.86 38.53
N SER A 739 12.45 3.86 37.24
CA SER A 739 11.71 4.97 36.59
C SER A 739 10.21 4.73 36.34
N GLY A 740 9.64 3.60 36.79
CA GLY A 740 8.19 3.34 36.70
C GLY A 740 7.63 3.15 35.27
N ALA A 741 8.47 3.10 34.24
CA ALA A 741 8.06 2.86 32.86
C ALA A 741 7.75 1.37 32.64
N VAL A 742 6.50 1.04 32.32
CA VAL A 742 6.05 -0.35 32.06
C VAL A 742 6.13 -0.64 30.56
N LEU A 743 6.83 -1.72 30.19
CA LEU A 743 6.76 -2.28 28.85
C LEU A 743 5.37 -2.88 28.64
N ILE A 744 4.67 -2.46 27.60
CA ILE A 744 3.39 -3.02 27.17
C ILE A 744 3.63 -3.82 25.90
N GLY A 745 3.22 -5.09 25.92
CA GLY A 745 3.19 -5.95 24.76
C GLY A 745 1.78 -6.01 24.19
N SER A 746 1.67 -6.02 22.88
CA SER A 746 0.43 -6.31 22.15
C SER A 746 0.67 -7.49 21.22
N LEU A 747 -0.18 -8.51 21.35
CA LEU A 747 -0.28 -9.62 20.40
C LEU A 747 -1.48 -9.32 19.49
N SER A 748 -1.21 -8.81 18.28
CA SER A 748 -2.22 -8.49 17.27
C SER A 748 -1.93 -9.21 15.95
N PRO A 749 -2.92 -9.42 15.06
CA PRO A 749 -2.63 -9.85 13.70
C PRO A 749 -1.58 -8.94 13.06
N TRP A 750 -0.59 -9.50 12.36
CA TRP A 750 0.55 -8.72 11.83
C TRP A 750 0.17 -7.52 10.95
N LEU A 751 -1.02 -7.55 10.34
CA LEU A 751 -1.56 -6.49 9.49
C LEU A 751 -2.17 -5.30 10.29
N TYR A 752 -2.05 -5.26 11.62
CA TYR A 752 -2.69 -4.27 12.51
C TYR A 752 -1.78 -3.70 13.58
#